data_AF-A0A956G7T7-F1
#
_entry.id   AF-A0A956G7T7-F1
#
_cell.length_a   1.000
_cell.length_b   1.000
_cell.length_c   1.000
_cell.angle_alpha   90.00
_cell.angle_beta   90.00
_cell.angle_gamma   90.00
#
_symmetry.space_group_name_H-M   'P 1'
#
loop_
_entity.id
_entity.type
_entity.pdbx_description
1 polymer ?
#
loop_
_entity_poly.entity_id
_entity_poly.type
_entity_poly.pdbx_seq_one_letter_code
_entity_poly.pdbx_strand_id
1 'polypeptide(L)'
;MRRLAVLLSVLSLVFITGCGDSSGGSDAGPDGARDGSGEGVGTGDGGDGGGGDSGPTVEVCANDPIPAASAGTCEVTAQGSAAGVVLFRGTLLLADGKVLENGHLLIKDEGIVCAACDCSGEADFASAKVVSCKDGVISAGLINPHDHLSAALASPKAPKAGVIYDHRQEWRRGANNKPSISTGSSKAASGNTDDVYWWGELRMLMGGATSIAGVEGAAGLLRNPDINENREGLTEKQTWNPTFIFDDFQGAVRTDCTYTGYPNIDRAKTEHAWVPHVAEGTNDQAANEFRCLSGSPGGVYGLLPNAAFVHAMALTAGDIALMASEGTAMIWNPRSNISLYGMTADVLQMKRAGVVVGLGTDWMYSGSMNLLRELKCADYFNKTHLAGGLNDLDLWRMSTVNAAITLRLEQRIGRLAAGLAADIAIFNGATNKHHRAVIAAESADVVLVMRGGTAIYGDAKLLEDLGKGSCDSVDVCSSQKRVCVAEQIGKDLAKLTADVGSNAYKLFECGTPPGELSCVPARPGEYDGPTATDKDGDGVDDSTDNCPSVFNPVRPMDNGKQADADGDGVGDACDPCPLEKDATNCKGPNPSDRDGDGVPNDQDNCPNVANKDQADGDGDNIGDACDGCPTEAGAVCSLLIKEINDPSLGKQPKLNDDVTIKDAVVIAIRPRSNYGFFVRQGKNPHEALFVFTGNTVPEDDGGVKLVVGDKVTVSGKYDVFSDQRQIANVKSIVKTGSGGDASPVDIKTKDLQPSSASGDSWSNHLVRVQTVQVKAYVDQANNDWFWISDDGNACTGTSPPCTQVGDFFYDGLKDDGKPATSVGTNYSQVIGIVNAYQKTYTLDVRTDADLIP
;
A
#
# COMPACT_ATOMS: atom_id res chain seq x y z
N MET A 1 46.54 11.07 -32.75
CA MET A 1 47.30 11.78 -33.79
C MET A 1 46.41 12.86 -34.40
N ARG A 2 46.89 14.12 -34.39
CA ARG A 2 46.64 15.28 -35.30
C ARG A 2 45.49 15.13 -36.33
N ARG A 3 44.66 16.11 -36.72
CA ARG A 3 44.47 17.59 -36.58
C ARG A 3 43.17 17.85 -37.39
N LEU A 4 42.17 18.61 -36.92
CA LEU A 4 41.96 20.07 -37.08
C LEU A 4 41.93 20.61 -38.54
N ALA A 5 40.78 21.17 -38.97
CA ALA A 5 40.59 22.36 -39.85
C ALA A 5 39.07 22.59 -40.07
N VAL A 6 38.41 23.67 -39.59
CA VAL A 6 38.36 25.09 -40.10
C VAL A 6 37.49 25.20 -41.37
N LEU A 7 36.59 26.17 -41.65
CA LEU A 7 35.89 27.32 -41.00
C LEU A 7 35.08 28.03 -42.14
N LEU A 8 34.26 29.05 -41.81
CA LEU A 8 33.55 30.05 -42.67
C LEU A 8 32.22 29.60 -43.33
N SER A 9 31.14 30.41 -43.44
CA SER A 9 30.85 31.87 -43.27
C SER A 9 29.32 32.07 -43.48
N VAL A 10 28.59 33.12 -43.08
CA VAL A 10 28.57 34.57 -43.47
C VAL A 10 27.48 35.22 -42.56
N LEU A 11 27.76 36.18 -41.66
CA LEU A 11 27.87 37.65 -41.76
C LEU A 11 26.62 38.43 -42.25
N SER A 12 26.10 39.35 -41.44
CA SER A 12 25.94 40.78 -41.79
C SER A 12 25.59 41.66 -40.57
N LEU A 13 26.48 42.63 -40.34
CA LEU A 13 26.42 43.78 -39.42
C LEU A 13 25.56 44.92 -40.00
N VAL A 14 25.27 45.95 -39.16
CA VAL A 14 25.49 47.43 -39.38
C VAL A 14 24.51 48.21 -38.47
N PHE A 15 24.95 48.73 -37.30
CA PHE A 15 25.40 50.12 -36.97
C PHE A 15 24.24 51.05 -36.49
N ILE A 16 24.33 52.03 -35.58
CA ILE A 16 25.42 52.95 -35.13
C ILE A 16 24.98 53.73 -33.85
N THR A 17 25.94 54.09 -32.98
CA THR A 17 26.01 55.22 -31.99
C THR A 17 24.99 55.34 -30.83
N GLY A 18 25.33 55.82 -29.63
CA GLY A 18 26.54 56.48 -29.10
C GLY A 18 26.35 56.80 -27.60
N CYS A 19 27.46 57.06 -26.90
CA CYS A 19 27.53 57.44 -25.48
C CYS A 19 27.07 58.89 -25.22
N GLY A 20 26.61 59.18 -24.00
CA GLY A 20 26.47 60.55 -23.49
C GLY A 20 25.73 60.66 -22.14
N ASP A 21 26.48 61.09 -21.12
CA ASP A 21 26.10 61.42 -19.74
C ASP A 21 24.90 62.38 -19.56
N SER A 22 24.24 62.30 -18.39
CA SER A 22 23.89 63.42 -17.47
C SER A 22 23.00 62.86 -16.33
N SER A 23 23.42 62.80 -15.07
CA SER A 23 23.65 63.87 -14.07
C SER A 23 22.36 64.48 -13.47
N GLY A 24 22.33 64.51 -12.13
CA GLY A 24 21.35 65.22 -11.29
C GLY A 24 20.76 64.30 -10.21
N GLY A 25 21.12 64.34 -8.92
CA GLY A 25 21.91 65.29 -8.15
C GLY A 25 21.10 65.75 -6.92
N SER A 26 21.71 65.62 -5.73
CA SER A 26 21.54 66.44 -4.49
C SER A 26 20.19 66.41 -3.76
N ASP A 27 20.07 66.49 -2.42
CA ASP A 27 21.03 66.57 -1.30
C ASP A 27 20.25 66.51 0.04
N ALA A 28 20.96 66.09 1.10
CA ALA A 28 20.88 66.47 2.55
C ALA A 28 19.51 66.53 3.27
N GLY A 29 19.21 65.76 4.34
CA GLY A 29 19.83 65.67 5.69
C GLY A 29 19.18 66.69 6.67
N PRO A 30 19.21 66.58 8.03
CA PRO A 30 19.38 65.45 8.97
C PRO A 30 18.33 65.43 10.15
N ASP A 31 18.57 64.58 11.17
CA ASP A 31 18.08 64.61 12.58
C ASP A 31 16.66 64.11 12.99
N GLY A 32 16.65 62.90 13.59
CA GLY A 32 16.18 62.60 14.97
C GLY A 32 14.72 62.75 15.38
N ALA A 33 14.04 61.63 15.69
CA ALA A 33 13.38 61.35 16.98
C ALA A 33 12.52 60.05 16.94
N ARG A 34 12.37 59.47 18.13
CA ARG A 34 11.75 58.19 18.52
C ARG A 34 10.23 58.10 18.30
N ASP A 35 9.75 56.93 17.87
CA ASP A 35 8.62 56.10 18.36
C ASP A 35 8.48 54.95 17.32
N GLY A 36 8.38 53.66 17.59
CA GLY A 36 7.64 52.98 18.64
C GLY A 36 6.43 52.25 18.04
N SER A 37 6.62 51.17 17.25
CA SER A 37 5.73 49.98 17.16
C SER A 37 5.96 49.14 15.89
N GLY A 38 6.26 47.84 16.08
CA GLY A 38 5.72 46.74 15.27
C GLY A 38 6.24 46.54 13.84
N GLU A 39 7.36 45.83 13.70
CA GLU A 39 7.73 45.08 12.49
C GLU A 39 7.84 43.60 12.96
N GLY A 40 7.16 42.61 12.39
CA GLY A 40 6.96 42.39 10.97
C GLY A 40 8.22 41.75 10.37
N VAL A 41 8.67 40.64 10.96
CA VAL A 41 9.86 39.91 10.46
C VAL A 41 9.49 39.28 9.11
N GLY A 42 9.94 39.93 8.04
CA GLY A 42 9.95 39.38 6.70
C GLY A 42 10.94 38.22 6.64
N THR A 43 10.48 37.09 6.14
CA THR A 43 11.25 35.91 5.79
C THR A 43 12.23 36.27 4.67
N GLY A 44 13.52 36.32 5.00
CA GLY A 44 14.60 36.41 4.03
C GLY A 44 14.79 35.06 3.35
N ASP A 45 14.53 35.05 2.05
CA ASP A 45 14.75 33.96 1.11
C ASP A 45 16.23 33.56 1.09
N GLY A 46 16.53 32.32 1.48
CA GLY A 46 17.85 31.75 1.58
C GLY A 46 18.07 30.67 0.52
N GLY A 47 18.67 31.08 -0.60
CA GLY A 47 19.51 30.29 -1.51
C GLY A 47 19.13 28.82 -1.77
N ASP A 48 18.24 28.61 -2.72
CA ASP A 48 18.00 27.32 -3.39
C ASP A 48 19.23 26.90 -4.22
N GLY A 49 19.72 25.70 -3.95
CA GLY A 49 20.94 25.12 -4.51
C GLY A 49 20.85 23.59 -4.53
N GLY A 50 19.96 23.07 -5.36
CA GLY A 50 19.82 21.64 -5.64
C GLY A 50 18.45 21.34 -6.22
N GLY A 51 18.34 21.24 -7.55
CA GLY A 51 17.07 21.29 -8.24
C GLY A 51 16.05 20.22 -7.84
N GLY A 52 14.81 20.64 -7.64
CA GLY A 52 13.65 19.87 -8.10
C GLY A 52 12.52 19.53 -7.12
N ASP A 53 12.08 20.47 -6.27
CA ASP A 53 10.65 20.56 -5.96
C ASP A 53 10.26 22.02 -5.69
N SER A 54 9.82 22.72 -6.74
CA SER A 54 9.15 24.01 -6.55
C SER A 54 7.89 23.71 -5.75
N GLY A 55 7.82 24.18 -4.51
CA GLY A 55 6.69 23.94 -3.60
C GLY A 55 5.30 24.12 -4.24
N PRO A 56 4.22 23.79 -3.52
CA PRO A 56 2.93 23.47 -4.12
C PRO A 56 2.46 24.49 -5.17
N THR A 57 2.08 24.00 -6.34
CA THR A 57 1.59 24.83 -7.44
C THR A 57 0.07 24.90 -7.39
N VAL A 58 -0.48 26.11 -7.29
CA VAL A 58 -1.93 26.31 -7.12
C VAL A 58 -2.58 26.62 -8.48
N GLU A 59 -3.57 25.82 -8.84
CA GLU A 59 -4.44 26.04 -9.99
C GLU A 59 -5.87 26.28 -9.53
N VAL A 60 -6.47 27.38 -9.98
CA VAL A 60 -7.89 27.68 -9.73
C VAL A 60 -8.70 27.18 -10.92
N CYS A 61 -9.43 26.09 -10.72
CA CYS A 61 -10.19 25.46 -11.78
C CYS A 61 -11.39 26.32 -12.21
N ALA A 62 -11.62 26.39 -13.52
CA ALA A 62 -12.67 27.20 -14.15
C ALA A 62 -14.08 26.59 -14.04
N ASN A 63 -14.41 25.97 -12.91
CA ASN A 63 -15.74 25.44 -12.61
C ASN A 63 -16.64 26.49 -11.97
N ASP A 64 -17.94 26.23 -11.91
CA ASP A 64 -18.88 27.07 -11.17
C ASP A 64 -18.46 27.23 -9.70
N PRO A 65 -18.57 28.41 -9.09
CA PRO A 65 -18.19 28.60 -7.69
C PRO A 65 -19.00 27.70 -6.74
N ILE A 66 -18.33 27.13 -5.74
CA ILE A 66 -18.98 26.31 -4.71
C ILE A 66 -19.66 27.24 -3.68
N PRO A 67 -20.98 27.11 -3.45
CA PRO A 67 -21.66 27.87 -2.40
C PRO A 67 -21.19 27.42 -1.01
N ALA A 68 -21.32 28.30 -0.02
CA ALA A 68 -21.07 27.92 1.37
C ALA A 68 -22.11 26.87 1.81
N ALA A 69 -21.65 25.86 2.54
CA ALA A 69 -22.53 24.82 3.08
C ALA A 69 -23.54 25.42 4.06
N SER A 70 -24.76 24.90 4.06
CA SER A 70 -25.82 25.30 5.00
C SER A 70 -25.51 24.92 6.46
N ALA A 71 -24.67 23.90 6.66
CA ALA A 71 -24.10 23.49 7.95
C ALA A 71 -22.76 22.75 7.73
N GLY A 72 -21.79 22.97 8.62
CA GLY A 72 -20.48 22.30 8.54
C GLY A 72 -19.61 22.81 7.39
N THR A 73 -18.64 21.99 6.96
CA THR A 73 -17.68 22.34 5.88
C THR A 73 -18.15 21.91 4.49
N CYS A 74 -18.89 20.80 4.42
CA CYS A 74 -19.35 20.17 3.19
C CYS A 74 -20.85 19.89 3.24
N GLU A 75 -21.50 19.93 2.08
CA GLU A 75 -22.93 19.66 1.92
C GLU A 75 -23.20 18.79 0.69
N VAL A 76 -24.15 17.86 0.80
CA VAL A 76 -24.68 17.14 -0.37
C VAL A 76 -25.64 18.05 -1.13
N THR A 77 -25.20 18.58 -2.27
CA THR A 77 -25.97 19.55 -3.08
C THR A 77 -26.80 18.90 -4.18
N ALA A 78 -26.50 17.65 -4.54
CA ALA A 78 -27.33 16.83 -5.42
C ALA A 78 -27.27 15.37 -4.98
N GLN A 79 -28.41 14.67 -4.95
CA GLN A 79 -28.47 13.28 -4.50
C GLN A 79 -27.97 12.25 -5.52
N GLY A 80 -27.83 12.64 -6.79
CA GLY A 80 -27.48 11.74 -7.88
C GLY A 80 -28.58 10.75 -8.24
N SER A 81 -28.39 10.00 -9.33
CA SER A 81 -29.25 8.90 -9.75
C SER A 81 -28.51 7.56 -9.89
N ALA A 82 -27.17 7.58 -9.96
CA ALA A 82 -26.35 6.37 -9.98
C ALA A 82 -25.95 5.95 -8.56
N ALA A 83 -26.10 4.67 -8.25
CA ALA A 83 -25.61 4.09 -7.00
C ALA A 83 -24.08 4.03 -7.02
N GLY A 84 -23.43 4.24 -5.87
CA GLY A 84 -21.98 4.14 -5.74
C GLY A 84 -21.17 5.30 -6.35
N VAL A 85 -21.80 6.24 -7.07
CA VAL A 85 -21.09 7.35 -7.74
C VAL A 85 -21.21 8.64 -6.95
N VAL A 86 -20.07 9.22 -6.56
CA VAL A 86 -20.01 10.48 -5.81
C VAL A 86 -18.98 11.43 -6.44
N LEU A 87 -19.41 12.65 -6.73
CA LEU A 87 -18.56 13.77 -7.14
C LEU A 87 -18.32 14.67 -5.93
N PHE A 88 -17.06 14.77 -5.52
CA PHE A 88 -16.59 15.79 -4.59
C PHE A 88 -16.12 17.03 -5.35
N ARG A 89 -16.53 18.20 -4.87
CA ARG A 89 -16.08 19.50 -5.34
C ARG A 89 -15.41 20.23 -4.18
N GLY A 90 -14.16 20.65 -4.34
CA GLY A 90 -13.40 21.28 -3.25
C GLY A 90 -11.98 21.65 -3.66
N THR A 91 -11.08 21.76 -2.71
CA THR A 91 -9.64 21.91 -2.98
C THR A 91 -8.98 20.55 -2.95
N LEU A 92 -8.43 20.06 -4.07
CA LEU A 92 -7.76 18.76 -4.13
C LEU A 92 -6.26 18.94 -3.90
N LEU A 93 -5.66 18.06 -3.09
CA LEU A 93 -4.21 17.92 -2.95
C LEU A 93 -3.73 16.72 -3.78
N LEU A 94 -2.92 16.99 -4.80
CA LEU A 94 -2.35 15.95 -5.65
C LEU A 94 -0.91 15.63 -5.23
N ALA A 95 -0.51 14.37 -5.44
CA ALA A 95 0.81 13.88 -5.05
C ALA A 95 1.96 14.58 -5.78
N ASP A 96 1.70 15.16 -6.96
CA ASP A 96 2.66 15.92 -7.78
C ASP A 96 2.87 17.37 -7.31
N GLY A 97 2.31 17.75 -6.17
CA GLY A 97 2.40 19.09 -5.62
C GLY A 97 1.39 20.08 -6.20
N LYS A 98 0.55 19.68 -7.17
CA LYS A 98 -0.56 20.52 -7.62
C LYS A 98 -1.66 20.59 -6.58
N VAL A 99 -2.18 21.81 -6.40
CA VAL A 99 -3.36 22.09 -5.61
C VAL A 99 -4.43 22.61 -6.54
N LEU A 100 -5.53 21.85 -6.68
CA LEU A 100 -6.64 22.22 -7.55
C LEU A 100 -7.76 22.86 -6.71
N GLU A 101 -7.80 24.18 -6.66
CA GLU A 101 -8.92 24.90 -6.06
C GLU A 101 -10.15 24.79 -6.95
N ASN A 102 -11.30 24.50 -6.35
CA ASN A 102 -12.56 24.26 -7.07
C ASN A 102 -12.46 23.07 -8.05
N GLY A 103 -11.62 22.08 -7.75
CA GLY A 103 -11.45 20.87 -8.55
C GLY A 103 -12.55 19.83 -8.33
N HIS A 104 -12.52 18.78 -9.15
CA HIS A 104 -13.45 17.66 -9.17
C HIS A 104 -12.73 16.35 -8.81
N LEU A 105 -13.26 15.62 -7.84
CA LEU A 105 -12.90 14.24 -7.54
C LEU A 105 -14.14 13.36 -7.71
N LEU A 106 -14.17 12.55 -8.76
CA LEU A 106 -15.23 11.59 -9.02
C LEU A 106 -14.81 10.21 -8.56
N ILE A 107 -15.63 9.58 -7.73
CA ILE A 107 -15.46 8.19 -7.31
C ILE A 107 -16.64 7.34 -7.77
N LYS A 108 -16.38 6.05 -7.98
CA LYS A 108 -17.39 5.04 -8.26
C LYS A 108 -17.08 3.78 -7.48
N ASP A 109 -18.03 3.35 -6.67
CA ASP A 109 -17.90 2.23 -5.76
C ASP A 109 -16.62 2.39 -4.92
N GLU A 110 -15.67 1.46 -5.03
CA GLU A 110 -14.44 1.48 -4.23
C GLU A 110 -13.31 2.31 -4.84
N GLY A 111 -13.45 2.80 -6.08
CA GLY A 111 -12.36 3.39 -6.86
C GLY A 111 -12.54 4.86 -7.21
N ILE A 112 -11.41 5.55 -7.42
CA ILE A 112 -11.35 6.88 -7.99
C ILE A 112 -11.43 6.76 -9.51
N VAL A 113 -12.35 7.53 -10.11
CA VAL A 113 -12.54 7.59 -11.57
C VAL A 113 -11.78 8.77 -12.16
N CYS A 114 -11.80 9.92 -11.49
CA CYS A 114 -11.15 11.13 -11.97
C CYS A 114 -10.81 12.06 -10.81
N ALA A 115 -9.64 12.68 -10.83
CA ALA A 115 -9.19 13.71 -9.92
C ALA A 115 -8.52 14.84 -10.74
N ALA A 116 -9.29 15.85 -11.12
CA ALA A 116 -8.84 16.86 -12.08
C ALA A 116 -9.58 18.19 -11.90
N CYS A 117 -9.18 19.21 -12.66
CA CYS A 117 -9.99 20.43 -12.73
C CYS A 117 -11.35 20.16 -13.34
N ASP A 118 -11.49 19.23 -14.29
CA ASP A 118 -12.80 18.88 -14.83
C ASP A 118 -12.92 17.38 -15.09
N CYS A 119 -13.93 16.76 -14.48
CA CYS A 119 -14.30 15.36 -14.67
C CYS A 119 -15.60 15.20 -15.49
N SER A 120 -16.09 16.28 -16.13
CA SER A 120 -17.37 16.28 -16.85
C SER A 120 -17.42 15.33 -18.05
N GLY A 121 -16.26 14.89 -18.54
CA GLY A 121 -16.13 13.89 -19.59
C GLY A 121 -16.41 12.45 -19.15
N GLU A 122 -16.46 12.17 -17.84
CA GLU A 122 -16.66 10.82 -17.31
C GLU A 122 -18.12 10.35 -17.45
N ALA A 123 -18.30 9.07 -17.77
CA ALA A 123 -19.60 8.50 -18.13
C ALA A 123 -20.69 8.67 -17.06
N ASP A 124 -20.31 8.68 -15.78
CA ASP A 124 -21.22 8.78 -14.63
C ASP A 124 -21.19 10.16 -13.94
N PHE A 125 -20.50 11.16 -14.51
CA PHE A 125 -20.40 12.49 -13.91
C PHE A 125 -21.78 13.15 -13.68
N ALA A 126 -22.65 13.12 -14.69
CA ALA A 126 -23.96 13.76 -14.63
C ALA A 126 -24.96 13.05 -13.71
N SER A 127 -24.72 11.77 -13.39
CA SER A 127 -25.57 10.94 -12.54
C SER A 127 -25.06 10.86 -11.09
N ALA A 128 -23.90 11.44 -10.80
CA ALA A 128 -23.24 11.39 -9.50
C ALA A 128 -24.03 12.12 -8.40
N LYS A 129 -23.95 11.60 -7.18
CA LYS A 129 -24.25 12.38 -5.97
C LYS A 129 -23.18 13.45 -5.83
N VAL A 130 -23.54 14.71 -5.58
CA VAL A 130 -22.57 15.82 -5.49
C VAL A 130 -22.39 16.24 -4.04
N VAL A 131 -21.15 16.16 -3.55
CA VAL A 131 -20.68 16.69 -2.27
C VAL A 131 -19.87 17.96 -2.56
N SER A 132 -20.33 19.08 -2.05
CA SER A 132 -19.74 20.40 -2.27
C SER A 132 -19.08 20.92 -0.99
N CYS A 133 -17.78 21.18 -1.06
CA CYS A 133 -16.92 21.52 0.06
C CYS A 133 -16.16 22.82 -0.22
N LYS A 134 -16.82 23.98 -0.09
CA LYS A 134 -16.21 25.28 -0.43
C LYS A 134 -14.86 25.49 0.27
N ASP A 135 -14.83 25.22 1.57
CA ASP A 135 -13.63 25.34 2.40
C ASP A 135 -13.01 23.98 2.71
N GLY A 136 -13.46 22.89 2.09
CA GLY A 136 -12.90 21.56 2.34
C GLY A 136 -11.65 21.31 1.50
N VAL A 137 -10.61 20.84 2.18
CA VAL A 137 -9.38 20.32 1.55
C VAL A 137 -9.49 18.81 1.47
N ILE A 138 -9.50 18.28 0.25
CA ILE A 138 -9.65 16.88 -0.09
C ILE A 138 -8.24 16.31 -0.31
N SER A 139 -7.87 15.36 0.55
CA SER A 139 -6.60 14.66 0.55
C SER A 139 -6.83 13.18 0.30
N ALA A 140 -5.80 12.48 -0.20
CA ALA A 140 -5.72 11.04 0.04
C ALA A 140 -5.82 10.76 1.54
N GLY A 141 -6.44 9.64 1.92
CA GLY A 141 -6.49 9.17 3.30
C GLY A 141 -5.09 9.07 3.88
N LEU A 142 -4.92 9.47 5.14
CA LEU A 142 -3.60 9.38 5.79
C LEU A 142 -3.23 7.91 6.01
N ILE A 143 -1.94 7.61 5.91
CA ILE A 143 -1.39 6.27 6.08
C ILE A 143 -0.38 6.32 7.20
N ASN A 144 -0.56 5.48 8.22
CA ASN A 144 0.41 5.32 9.30
C ASN A 144 1.28 4.09 8.98
N PRO A 145 2.50 4.25 8.45
CA PRO A 145 3.32 3.13 8.03
C PRO A 145 3.99 2.38 9.19
N HIS A 146 3.82 2.83 10.43
CA HIS A 146 4.37 2.12 11.58
C HIS A 146 3.69 2.48 12.92
N ASP A 147 3.17 1.47 13.63
CA ASP A 147 2.68 1.52 15.00
C ASP A 147 2.87 0.14 15.69
N HIS A 148 2.50 0.04 16.97
CA HIS A 148 2.27 -1.21 17.70
C HIS A 148 0.90 -1.21 18.38
N LEU A 149 -0.12 -1.75 17.70
CA LEU A 149 -1.50 -1.69 18.16
C LEU A 149 -1.77 -2.45 19.46
N SER A 150 -0.92 -3.41 19.83
CA SER A 150 -0.97 -4.05 21.16
C SER A 150 -0.78 -3.08 22.35
N ALA A 151 -0.28 -1.87 22.10
CA ALA A 151 -0.16 -0.79 23.07
C ALA A 151 -1.33 0.22 23.05
N ALA A 152 -2.35 0.04 22.20
CA ALA A 152 -3.35 1.08 21.91
C ALA A 152 -4.14 1.62 23.11
N LEU A 153 -4.33 0.84 24.19
CA LEU A 153 -5.02 1.31 25.39
C LEU A 153 -4.09 2.01 26.40
N ALA A 154 -2.77 1.92 26.21
CA ALA A 154 -1.79 2.48 27.12
C ALA A 154 -1.77 4.01 27.06
N SER A 155 -1.51 4.63 28.22
CA SER A 155 -1.13 6.05 28.26
C SER A 155 0.36 6.20 27.96
N PRO A 156 0.79 7.33 27.37
CA PRO A 156 2.20 7.63 27.19
C PRO A 156 3.00 7.50 28.49
N LYS A 157 4.22 7.00 28.35
CA LYS A 157 5.18 6.78 29.44
C LYS A 157 6.48 7.48 29.07
N ALA A 158 6.64 8.70 29.53
CA ALA A 158 7.93 9.35 29.52
C ALA A 158 8.98 8.45 30.22
N PRO A 159 10.23 8.43 29.73
CA PRO A 159 11.32 7.89 30.53
C PRO A 159 11.33 8.48 31.93
N LYS A 160 11.91 7.76 32.89
CA LYS A 160 12.10 8.31 34.24
C LYS A 160 12.90 9.60 34.15
N ALA A 161 12.55 10.60 34.96
CA ALA A 161 13.26 11.87 34.98
C ALA A 161 14.78 11.67 35.10
N GLY A 162 15.54 12.30 34.19
CA GLY A 162 16.99 12.16 34.12
C GLY A 162 17.51 10.90 33.43
N VAL A 163 16.64 10.07 32.85
CA VAL A 163 17.03 8.88 32.07
C VAL A 163 16.75 9.11 30.60
N ILE A 164 17.78 8.95 29.77
CA ILE A 164 17.68 8.89 28.31
C ILE A 164 18.45 7.69 27.81
N TYR A 165 17.98 7.10 26.73
CA TYR A 165 18.55 5.91 26.13
C TYR A 165 19.48 6.25 24.95
N ASP A 166 20.40 5.36 24.65
CA ASP A 166 21.29 5.43 23.48
C ASP A 166 21.08 4.23 22.54
N HIS A 167 20.33 3.22 23.01
CA HIS A 167 20.02 2.01 22.27
C HIS A 167 18.69 1.40 22.75
N ARG A 168 17.89 0.87 21.83
CA ARG A 168 16.55 0.31 22.13
C ARG A 168 16.49 -0.74 23.25
N GLN A 169 17.55 -1.53 23.38
CA GLN A 169 17.63 -2.60 24.40
C GLN A 169 17.66 -2.05 25.83
N GLU A 170 18.08 -0.79 26.01
CA GLU A 170 18.16 -0.16 27.32
C GLU A 170 16.76 0.08 27.90
N TRP A 171 15.86 0.69 27.12
CA TRP A 171 14.47 0.86 27.55
C TRP A 171 13.66 -0.43 27.50
N ARG A 172 13.99 -1.35 26.58
CA ARG A 172 13.22 -2.61 26.45
C ARG A 172 13.53 -3.60 27.56
N ARG A 173 14.81 -3.77 27.89
CA ARG A 173 15.29 -4.85 28.77
C ARG A 173 15.99 -4.38 30.04
N GLY A 174 16.28 -3.09 30.17
CA GLY A 174 17.01 -2.56 31.32
C GLY A 174 18.49 -2.91 31.23
N ALA A 175 19.15 -2.47 30.16
CA ALA A 175 20.57 -2.68 29.91
C ALA A 175 21.41 -1.43 30.26
N ASN A 176 22.74 -1.58 30.30
CA ASN A 176 23.69 -0.47 30.50
C ASN A 176 23.41 0.42 31.73
N ASN A 177 22.95 -0.19 32.83
CA ASN A 177 22.53 0.50 34.07
C ASN A 177 21.35 1.48 33.90
N LYS A 178 20.64 1.43 32.77
CA LYS A 178 19.43 2.19 32.55
C LYS A 178 18.21 1.31 32.82
N PRO A 179 17.15 1.85 33.44
CA PRO A 179 15.95 1.09 33.74
C PRO A 179 15.15 0.82 32.46
N SER A 180 14.50 -0.36 32.38
CA SER A 180 13.48 -0.57 31.37
C SER A 180 12.26 0.32 31.61
N ILE A 181 11.55 0.65 30.53
CA ILE A 181 10.20 1.18 30.59
C ILE A 181 9.27 0.02 30.90
N SER A 182 8.39 0.20 31.89
CA SER A 182 7.41 -0.82 32.21
C SER A 182 6.37 -0.90 31.09
N THR A 183 6.51 -1.90 30.22
CA THR A 183 5.56 -2.22 29.15
C THR A 183 4.65 -3.34 29.61
N GLY A 184 3.34 -3.12 29.63
CA GLY A 184 2.34 -4.19 29.75
C GLY A 184 1.65 -4.40 28.41
N SER A 185 1.18 -5.61 28.12
CA SER A 185 0.16 -5.75 27.07
C SER A 185 -1.09 -5.01 27.52
N SER A 186 -1.58 -4.10 26.68
CA SER A 186 -2.90 -3.51 26.89
C SER A 186 -3.91 -4.65 26.82
N LYS A 187 -4.77 -4.76 27.82
CA LYS A 187 -5.83 -5.77 27.86
C LYS A 187 -7.16 -5.06 27.93
N ALA A 188 -8.03 -5.35 26.97
CA ALA A 188 -9.42 -4.95 27.04
C ALA A 188 -10.10 -5.60 28.26
N ALA A 189 -11.07 -4.91 28.86
CA ALA A 189 -11.89 -5.44 29.94
C ALA A 189 -12.69 -6.69 29.51
N SER A 190 -13.03 -6.81 28.22
CA SER A 190 -13.65 -7.99 27.62
C SER A 190 -12.73 -9.21 27.57
N GLY A 191 -11.41 -9.00 27.65
CA GLY A 191 -10.40 -10.01 27.40
C GLY A 191 -10.16 -10.34 25.91
N ASN A 192 -10.90 -9.70 24.99
CA ASN A 192 -10.69 -9.85 23.55
C ASN A 192 -9.60 -8.89 23.06
N THR A 193 -8.63 -9.39 22.30
CA THR A 193 -7.53 -8.57 21.79
C THR A 193 -7.98 -7.63 20.68
N ASP A 194 -8.94 -8.02 19.84
CA ASP A 194 -9.41 -7.16 18.74
C ASP A 194 -10.00 -5.84 19.25
N ASP A 195 -10.56 -5.84 20.46
CA ASP A 195 -11.08 -4.61 21.09
C ASP A 195 -9.96 -3.60 21.38
N VAL A 196 -8.73 -4.07 21.62
CA VAL A 196 -7.53 -3.22 21.74
C VAL A 196 -7.19 -2.60 20.38
N TYR A 197 -7.16 -3.43 19.34
CA TYR A 197 -6.77 -3.01 17.99
C TYR A 197 -7.78 -2.03 17.39
N TRP A 198 -9.08 -2.35 17.44
CA TRP A 198 -10.14 -1.47 16.97
C TRP A 198 -10.15 -0.11 17.69
N TRP A 199 -9.76 -0.06 18.96
CA TRP A 199 -9.65 1.21 19.67
C TRP A 199 -8.49 2.08 19.16
N GLY A 200 -7.35 1.47 18.85
CA GLY A 200 -6.22 2.15 18.22
C GLY A 200 -6.52 2.59 16.79
N GLU A 201 -7.10 1.69 15.98
CA GLU A 201 -7.52 1.98 14.61
C GLU A 201 -8.58 3.09 14.56
N LEU A 202 -9.56 3.07 15.48
CA LEU A 202 -10.57 4.13 15.58
C LEU A 202 -9.94 5.49 15.90
N ARG A 203 -8.94 5.53 16.79
CA ARG A 203 -8.20 6.76 17.11
C ARG A 203 -7.47 7.32 15.88
N MET A 204 -6.91 6.45 15.04
CA MET A 204 -6.24 6.81 13.79
C MET A 204 -7.24 7.27 12.72
N LEU A 205 -8.34 6.55 12.55
CA LEU A 205 -9.46 6.91 11.68
C LEU A 205 -9.98 8.32 12.02
N MET A 206 -10.19 8.61 13.29
CA MET A 206 -10.64 9.94 13.75
C MET A 206 -9.61 11.05 13.49
N GLY A 207 -8.35 10.71 13.19
CA GLY A 207 -7.30 11.61 12.73
C GLY A 207 -7.17 11.71 11.21
N GLY A 208 -8.04 11.07 10.42
CA GLY A 208 -7.99 11.10 8.96
C GLY A 208 -7.27 9.93 8.30
N ALA A 209 -6.84 8.92 9.07
CA ALA A 209 -6.17 7.76 8.50
C ALA A 209 -7.14 6.75 7.88
N THR A 210 -6.73 6.08 6.81
CA THR A 210 -7.47 4.94 6.20
C THR A 210 -6.69 3.63 6.29
N SER A 211 -5.38 3.70 6.54
CA SER A 211 -4.49 2.54 6.61
C SER A 211 -3.47 2.67 7.75
N ILE A 212 -3.07 1.54 8.32
CA ILE A 212 -2.04 1.46 9.37
C ILE A 212 -1.26 0.15 9.25
N ALA A 213 0.07 0.20 9.28
CA ALA A 213 0.91 -0.98 9.51
C ALA A 213 1.26 -1.05 11.00
N GLY A 214 0.43 -1.75 11.77
CA GLY A 214 0.44 -1.73 13.23
C GLY A 214 1.23 -2.84 13.91
N VAL A 215 1.95 -3.67 13.15
CA VAL A 215 2.56 -4.97 13.53
C VAL A 215 1.51 -6.04 13.90
N GLU A 216 0.43 -5.60 14.54
CA GLU A 216 -0.81 -6.29 14.81
C GLU A 216 -1.99 -5.48 14.25
N GLY A 217 -3.19 -6.04 14.19
CA GLY A 217 -4.39 -5.30 13.75
C GLY A 217 -5.65 -6.17 13.70
N ALA A 218 -6.79 -5.55 13.40
CA ALA A 218 -8.07 -6.22 13.23
C ALA A 218 -8.77 -5.80 11.93
N ALA A 219 -9.63 -6.64 11.39
CA ALA A 219 -10.42 -6.27 10.21
C ALA A 219 -11.48 -5.21 10.57
N GLY A 220 -11.81 -4.35 9.62
CA GLY A 220 -13.03 -3.55 9.63
C GLY A 220 -12.83 -2.04 9.65
N LEU A 221 -11.95 -1.43 10.45
CA LEU A 221 -11.87 0.04 10.55
C LEU A 221 -10.82 0.66 9.61
N LEU A 222 -9.60 0.14 9.62
CA LEU A 222 -8.51 0.56 8.75
C LEU A 222 -7.99 -0.62 7.92
N ARG A 223 -7.27 -0.32 6.83
CA ARG A 223 -6.47 -1.33 6.14
C ARG A 223 -5.24 -1.65 6.99
N ASN A 224 -5.01 -2.92 7.26
CA ASN A 224 -3.79 -3.42 7.89
C ASN A 224 -2.95 -4.18 6.84
N PRO A 225 -2.11 -3.50 6.04
CA PRO A 225 -1.35 -4.11 4.95
C PRO A 225 -0.33 -5.14 5.42
N ASP A 226 0.03 -5.10 6.69
CA ASP A 226 0.91 -6.05 7.37
C ASP A 226 0.16 -7.19 8.05
N ILE A 227 -1.12 -7.42 7.76
CA ILE A 227 -1.90 -8.61 8.17
C ILE A 227 -2.70 -9.16 6.98
N ASN A 228 -2.57 -10.46 6.68
CA ASN A 228 -3.10 -11.04 5.45
C ASN A 228 -4.62 -10.88 5.28
N GLU A 229 -5.35 -11.06 6.35
CA GLU A 229 -6.81 -11.12 6.37
C GLU A 229 -7.46 -9.73 6.51
N ASN A 230 -6.70 -8.71 6.90
CA ASN A 230 -7.22 -7.40 7.32
C ASN A 230 -6.86 -6.27 6.34
N ARG A 231 -6.63 -6.62 5.07
CA ARG A 231 -6.25 -5.68 4.00
C ARG A 231 -7.41 -4.92 3.37
N GLU A 232 -8.64 -5.26 3.72
CA GLU A 232 -9.87 -4.53 3.34
C GLU A 232 -10.01 -4.25 1.83
N GLY A 233 -9.59 -5.20 0.98
CA GLY A 233 -9.64 -5.07 -0.48
C GLY A 233 -8.30 -4.88 -1.17
N LEU A 234 -7.20 -4.66 -0.43
CA LEU A 234 -5.85 -4.69 -1.02
C LEU A 234 -5.44 -6.13 -1.35
N THR A 235 -5.00 -6.34 -2.60
CA THR A 235 -4.66 -7.66 -3.16
C THR A 235 -3.16 -7.97 -3.07
N GLU A 236 -2.35 -6.96 -2.74
CA GLU A 236 -0.92 -7.05 -2.55
C GLU A 236 -0.57 -8.08 -1.48
N LYS A 237 0.61 -8.69 -1.62
CA LYS A 237 1.14 -9.55 -0.56
C LYS A 237 1.32 -8.72 0.71
N GLN A 238 1.07 -9.33 1.85
CA GLN A 238 1.27 -8.73 3.16
C GLN A 238 2.67 -8.11 3.29
N THR A 239 2.73 -6.91 3.86
CA THR A 239 3.97 -6.28 4.28
C THR A 239 4.60 -7.10 5.39
N TRP A 240 5.86 -7.49 5.22
CA TRP A 240 6.60 -8.17 6.28
C TRP A 240 7.25 -7.13 7.19
N ASN A 241 6.69 -6.98 8.39
CA ASN A 241 7.07 -5.94 9.37
C ASN A 241 7.76 -6.55 10.62
N PRO A 242 8.97 -7.13 10.52
CA PRO A 242 9.64 -7.71 11.68
C PRO A 242 10.28 -6.63 12.56
N THR A 243 9.83 -6.49 13.80
CA THR A 243 10.43 -5.54 14.76
C THR A 243 11.91 -5.84 15.04
N PHE A 244 12.29 -7.12 15.12
CA PHE A 244 13.64 -7.56 15.45
C PHE A 244 14.14 -8.52 14.37
N ILE A 245 15.31 -8.23 13.82
CA ILE A 245 15.83 -8.94 12.64
C ILE A 245 17.14 -9.70 12.89
N PHE A 246 17.80 -9.48 14.04
CA PHE A 246 18.98 -10.23 14.46
C PHE A 246 18.63 -11.16 15.63
N ASP A 247 19.63 -11.66 16.37
CA ASP A 247 19.43 -12.24 17.71
C ASP A 247 19.14 -11.19 18.80
N ASP A 248 18.89 -9.94 18.39
CA ASP A 248 18.59 -8.78 19.23
C ASP A 248 17.19 -8.86 19.87
N PHE A 249 16.30 -9.72 19.38
CA PHE A 249 15.09 -10.09 20.13
C PHE A 249 15.44 -10.64 21.53
N GLN A 250 16.60 -11.29 21.71
CA GLN A 250 17.09 -11.76 23.01
C GLN A 250 17.88 -10.70 23.82
N GLY A 251 18.03 -9.49 23.27
CA GLY A 251 18.81 -8.41 23.87
C GLY A 251 20.27 -8.37 23.43
N ALA A 252 20.62 -9.09 22.35
CA ALA A 252 21.96 -9.00 21.77
C ALA A 252 22.23 -7.58 21.27
N VAL A 253 23.42 -7.08 21.62
CA VAL A 253 23.98 -5.82 21.14
C VAL A 253 25.42 -6.09 20.71
N ARG A 254 25.86 -5.53 19.58
CA ARG A 254 27.18 -5.78 18.98
C ARG A 254 27.77 -4.49 18.42
N THR A 255 29.09 -4.48 18.25
CA THR A 255 29.86 -3.43 17.55
C THR A 255 30.54 -3.97 16.30
N ASP A 256 30.25 -5.22 15.95
CA ASP A 256 30.70 -5.93 14.75
C ASP A 256 29.58 -6.85 14.25
N CYS A 257 29.80 -7.51 13.10
CA CYS A 257 28.79 -8.37 12.47
C CYS A 257 28.83 -9.83 12.99
N THR A 258 29.03 -10.01 14.29
CA THR A 258 29.03 -11.32 14.96
C THR A 258 27.67 -11.70 15.58
N TYR A 259 26.58 -11.14 15.07
CA TYR A 259 25.22 -11.56 15.42
C TYR A 259 25.03 -13.06 15.13
N THR A 260 24.31 -13.77 16.01
CA THR A 260 24.08 -15.21 15.81
C THR A 260 22.81 -15.52 15.03
N GLY A 261 21.91 -14.54 14.90
CA GLY A 261 20.75 -14.56 14.01
C GLY A 261 20.82 -13.40 13.03
N TYR A 262 20.48 -13.67 11.77
CA TYR A 262 20.39 -12.68 10.69
C TYR A 262 19.01 -12.77 10.02
N PRO A 263 18.52 -11.69 9.40
CA PRO A 263 17.29 -11.76 8.62
C PRO A 263 17.48 -12.65 7.40
N ASN A 264 16.40 -13.30 6.98
CA ASN A 264 16.37 -14.01 5.72
C ASN A 264 16.22 -13.01 4.56
N ILE A 265 17.35 -12.62 3.96
CA ILE A 265 17.40 -11.65 2.85
C ILE A 265 16.71 -12.20 1.59
N ASP A 266 16.79 -13.50 1.33
CA ASP A 266 16.11 -14.10 0.17
C ASP A 266 14.59 -13.99 0.31
N ARG A 267 14.08 -14.17 1.53
CA ARG A 267 12.68 -13.87 1.85
C ARG A 267 12.39 -12.39 1.63
N ALA A 268 13.18 -11.49 2.23
CA ALA A 268 12.98 -10.04 2.15
C ALA A 268 12.82 -9.55 0.70
N LYS A 269 13.67 -10.03 -0.23
CA LYS A 269 13.59 -9.71 -1.67
C LYS A 269 12.30 -10.13 -2.37
N THR A 270 11.58 -11.11 -1.81
CA THR A 270 10.33 -11.66 -2.36
C THR A 270 9.08 -11.18 -1.62
N GLU A 271 9.25 -10.42 -0.54
CA GLU A 271 8.13 -9.75 0.11
C GLU A 271 7.71 -8.52 -0.70
N HIS A 272 6.45 -8.14 -0.58
CA HIS A 272 5.96 -6.93 -1.24
C HIS A 272 6.59 -5.68 -0.62
N ALA A 273 6.61 -5.60 0.71
CA ALA A 273 7.43 -4.67 1.47
C ALA A 273 8.09 -5.37 2.67
N TRP A 274 9.29 -4.91 3.05
CA TRP A 274 10.02 -5.38 4.23
C TRP A 274 10.34 -4.19 5.16
N VAL A 275 9.74 -4.17 6.34
CA VAL A 275 9.76 -3.00 7.22
C VAL A 275 10.36 -3.33 8.59
N PRO A 276 11.69 -3.44 8.72
CA PRO A 276 12.33 -3.73 10.00
C PRO A 276 12.71 -2.47 10.79
N HIS A 277 12.90 -2.61 12.11
CA HIS A 277 13.57 -1.58 12.91
C HIS A 277 15.07 -1.74 12.84
N VAL A 278 15.76 -0.71 12.36
CA VAL A 278 17.20 -0.71 12.10
C VAL A 278 17.78 0.60 12.62
N ALA A 279 18.93 0.54 13.31
CA ALA A 279 19.64 1.72 13.79
C ALA A 279 18.81 2.61 14.72
N GLU A 280 18.00 2.00 15.56
CA GLU A 280 17.18 2.68 16.57
C GLU A 280 18.03 2.98 17.83
N GLY A 281 18.59 4.19 17.86
CA GLY A 281 19.45 4.68 18.94
C GLY A 281 20.41 5.77 18.45
N THR A 282 21.45 6.05 19.23
CA THR A 282 22.40 7.15 18.99
C THR A 282 23.86 6.71 19.02
N ASN A 283 24.11 5.45 19.39
CA ASN A 283 25.46 4.94 19.61
C ASN A 283 25.93 3.99 18.49
N ASP A 284 27.22 3.63 18.54
CA ASP A 284 27.83 2.73 17.56
C ASP A 284 27.18 1.35 17.48
N GLN A 285 26.52 0.90 18.56
CA GLN A 285 25.84 -0.38 18.57
C GLN A 285 24.54 -0.35 17.76
N ALA A 286 23.80 0.77 17.81
CA ALA A 286 22.66 1.00 16.95
C ALA A 286 23.13 1.13 15.49
N ALA A 287 24.17 1.93 15.23
CA ALA A 287 24.73 2.10 13.89
C ALA A 287 25.20 0.76 13.28
N ASN A 288 25.73 -0.14 14.10
CA ASN A 288 26.20 -1.46 13.66
C ASN A 288 25.10 -2.33 13.03
N GLU A 289 23.83 -2.15 13.42
CA GLU A 289 22.71 -2.87 12.81
C GLU A 289 22.60 -2.56 11.30
N PHE A 290 22.71 -1.28 10.92
CA PHE A 290 22.74 -0.85 9.53
C PHE A 290 24.01 -1.32 8.81
N ARG A 291 25.19 -1.15 9.44
CA ARG A 291 26.48 -1.56 8.85
C ARG A 291 26.49 -3.05 8.50
N CYS A 292 25.88 -3.90 9.33
CA CYS A 292 25.77 -5.34 9.08
C CYS A 292 24.71 -5.73 8.06
N LEU A 293 23.80 -4.82 7.69
CA LEU A 293 22.92 -4.95 6.52
C LEU A 293 23.50 -4.33 5.24
N SER A 294 24.62 -3.61 5.34
CA SER A 294 25.25 -2.93 4.21
C SER A 294 26.37 -3.75 3.56
N GLY A 295 26.46 -5.06 3.87
CA GLY A 295 27.49 -5.95 3.31
C GLY A 295 28.86 -5.85 3.98
N SER A 296 28.97 -5.28 5.18
CA SER A 296 30.21 -5.31 5.97
C SER A 296 30.72 -6.74 6.19
N PRO A 297 32.03 -6.98 6.40
CA PRO A 297 32.57 -8.32 6.64
C PRO A 297 31.84 -9.05 7.79
N GLY A 298 31.26 -10.21 7.48
CA GLY A 298 30.47 -11.01 8.42
C GLY A 298 28.97 -10.66 8.47
N GLY A 299 28.55 -9.59 7.78
CA GLY A 299 27.16 -9.18 7.62
C GLY A 299 26.48 -9.76 6.38
N VAL A 300 25.31 -9.21 6.06
CA VAL A 300 24.50 -9.52 4.87
C VAL A 300 24.18 -8.23 4.11
N TYR A 301 23.65 -8.35 2.89
CA TYR A 301 23.19 -7.19 2.10
C TYR A 301 21.67 -7.11 2.13
N GLY A 302 21.12 -6.17 2.89
CA GLY A 302 19.69 -5.97 3.13
C GLY A 302 19.20 -4.56 2.81
N LEU A 303 20.01 -3.72 2.15
CA LEU A 303 19.52 -2.50 1.54
C LEU A 303 18.79 -2.90 0.25
N LEU A 304 17.48 -2.75 0.22
CA LEU A 304 16.61 -3.25 -0.85
C LEU A 304 15.58 -2.17 -1.23
N PRO A 305 15.17 -2.09 -2.52
CA PRO A 305 14.18 -1.12 -2.98
C PRO A 305 12.76 -1.41 -2.48
N ASN A 306 12.52 -2.58 -1.88
CA ASN A 306 11.26 -2.92 -1.21
C ASN A 306 11.36 -2.83 0.32
N ALA A 307 12.44 -2.26 0.85
CA ALA A 307 12.64 -2.11 2.29
C ALA A 307 12.37 -0.68 2.77
N ALA A 308 11.81 -0.55 3.97
CA ALA A 308 11.73 0.71 4.69
C ALA A 308 12.21 0.51 6.13
N PHE A 309 13.24 1.23 6.56
CA PHE A 309 13.78 1.10 7.90
C PHE A 309 13.05 2.01 8.88
N VAL A 310 12.57 1.44 9.98
CA VAL A 310 11.91 2.20 11.04
C VAL A 310 12.97 2.85 11.92
N HIS A 311 12.79 4.14 12.22
CA HIS A 311 13.67 5.02 13.02
C HIS A 311 15.00 5.44 12.38
N ALA A 312 15.82 4.50 11.88
CA ALA A 312 17.11 4.73 11.20
C ALA A 312 17.90 5.97 11.68
N MET A 313 18.09 6.09 13.00
CA MET A 313 18.64 7.30 13.62
C MET A 313 20.17 7.33 13.61
N ALA A 314 20.78 6.20 13.89
CA ALA A 314 22.23 6.07 14.02
C ALA A 314 22.91 5.87 12.66
N LEU A 315 22.70 6.80 11.74
CA LEU A 315 23.27 6.80 10.39
C LEU A 315 24.23 7.99 10.18
N THR A 316 25.26 7.78 9.39
CA THR A 316 26.16 8.83 8.87
C THR A 316 25.70 9.32 7.49
N ALA A 317 26.25 10.44 7.00
CA ALA A 317 26.00 10.91 5.63
C ALA A 317 26.28 9.84 4.56
N GLY A 318 27.34 9.04 4.76
CA GLY A 318 27.67 7.92 3.87
C GLY A 318 26.66 6.79 3.92
N ASP A 319 26.12 6.48 5.10
CA ASP A 319 25.07 5.47 5.26
C ASP A 319 23.76 5.92 4.58
N ILE A 320 23.38 7.19 4.74
CA ILE A 320 22.20 7.79 4.12
C ILE A 320 22.33 7.81 2.59
N ALA A 321 23.49 8.20 2.06
CA ALA A 321 23.74 8.18 0.62
C ALA A 321 23.67 6.75 0.05
N LEU A 322 24.20 5.76 0.78
CA LEU A 322 24.10 4.36 0.38
C LEU A 322 22.63 3.89 0.39
N MET A 323 21.88 4.20 1.45
CA MET A 323 20.46 3.87 1.58
C MET A 323 19.64 4.45 0.41
N ALA A 324 19.90 5.71 0.04
CA ALA A 324 19.28 6.35 -1.12
C ALA A 324 19.64 5.66 -2.44
N SER A 325 20.92 5.34 -2.65
CA SER A 325 21.38 4.69 -3.89
C SER A 325 20.80 3.28 -4.11
N GLU A 326 20.40 2.62 -3.03
CA GLU A 326 19.77 1.28 -3.05
C GLU A 326 18.23 1.35 -3.05
N GLY A 327 17.66 2.56 -3.05
CA GLY A 327 16.21 2.78 -3.02
C GLY A 327 15.54 2.34 -1.70
N THR A 328 16.30 2.16 -0.63
CA THR A 328 15.75 1.80 0.69
C THR A 328 15.11 3.02 1.34
N ALA A 329 13.84 2.90 1.72
CA ALA A 329 13.08 3.97 2.34
C ALA A 329 13.27 4.02 3.87
N MET A 330 12.68 5.03 4.49
CA MET A 330 12.74 5.28 5.93
C MET A 330 11.35 5.60 6.49
N ILE A 331 11.05 5.14 7.70
CA ILE A 331 9.87 5.55 8.46
C ILE A 331 10.33 6.33 9.70
N TRP A 332 10.05 7.62 9.68
CA TRP A 332 10.38 8.58 10.73
C TRP A 332 9.30 8.62 11.81
N ASN A 333 9.72 8.49 13.07
CA ASN A 333 8.84 8.49 14.24
C ASN A 333 9.33 9.55 15.25
N PRO A 334 9.26 10.85 14.92
CA PRO A 334 9.95 11.90 15.64
C PRO A 334 9.62 11.94 17.14
N ARG A 335 8.36 11.78 17.52
CA ARG A 335 7.98 11.86 18.94
C ARG A 335 8.56 10.70 19.76
N SER A 336 8.49 9.49 19.22
CA SER A 336 9.10 8.31 19.84
C SER A 336 10.61 8.50 19.97
N ASN A 337 11.26 8.94 18.90
CA ASN A 337 12.69 9.16 18.90
C ASN A 337 13.11 10.21 19.96
N ILE A 338 12.48 11.38 19.94
CA ILE A 338 12.80 12.49 20.86
C ILE A 338 12.54 12.08 22.30
N SER A 339 11.43 11.40 22.57
CA SER A 339 11.08 11.03 23.94
C SER A 339 12.00 9.95 24.52
N LEU A 340 12.50 9.01 23.70
CA LEU A 340 13.37 7.92 24.16
C LEU A 340 14.86 8.29 24.15
N TYR A 341 15.29 9.03 23.13
CA TYR A 341 16.71 9.25 22.81
C TYR A 341 17.13 10.73 22.93
N GLY A 342 16.18 11.65 23.11
CA GLY A 342 16.45 13.09 23.22
C GLY A 342 16.79 13.76 21.89
N MET A 343 16.65 13.06 20.77
CA MET A 343 16.93 13.53 19.40
C MET A 343 16.14 12.65 18.40
N THR A 344 16.19 12.97 17.11
CA THR A 344 15.58 12.15 16.05
C THR A 344 16.51 11.99 14.84
N ALA A 345 16.10 11.22 13.84
CA ALA A 345 16.86 10.99 12.62
C ALA A 345 17.06 12.29 11.82
N ASP A 346 18.16 12.37 11.08
CA ASP A 346 18.46 13.50 10.18
C ASP A 346 17.62 13.42 8.90
N VAL A 347 16.34 13.76 9.02
CA VAL A 347 15.38 13.69 7.93
C VAL A 347 15.63 14.73 6.83
N LEU A 348 16.30 15.84 7.16
CA LEU A 348 16.64 16.85 6.18
C LEU A 348 17.74 16.36 5.24
N GLN A 349 18.79 15.74 5.79
CA GLN A 349 19.81 15.08 4.99
C GLN A 349 19.23 13.90 4.18
N MET A 350 18.36 13.08 4.79
CA MET A 350 17.69 11.98 4.08
C MET A 350 16.89 12.47 2.88
N LYS A 351 16.09 13.54 3.04
CA LYS A 351 15.35 14.18 1.94
C LYS A 351 16.31 14.62 0.84
N ARG A 352 17.37 15.37 1.17
CA ARG A 352 18.35 15.86 0.18
C ARG A 352 19.06 14.73 -0.56
N ALA A 353 19.33 13.62 0.12
CA ALA A 353 20.07 12.50 -0.41
C ALA A 353 19.28 11.61 -1.37
N GLY A 354 17.95 11.67 -1.38
CA GLY A 354 17.14 10.77 -2.21
C GLY A 354 16.18 9.85 -1.47
N VAL A 355 16.21 9.84 -0.13
CA VAL A 355 15.49 8.84 0.67
C VAL A 355 14.02 9.18 0.76
N VAL A 356 13.15 8.23 0.41
CA VAL A 356 11.72 8.33 0.67
C VAL A 356 11.47 8.20 2.18
N VAL A 357 10.91 9.24 2.78
CA VAL A 357 10.58 9.27 4.21
C VAL A 357 9.05 9.21 4.38
N GLY A 358 8.57 8.18 5.09
CA GLY A 358 7.20 8.11 5.63
C GLY A 358 7.17 8.55 7.10
N LEU A 359 6.01 9.00 7.59
CA LEU A 359 5.81 9.43 8.98
C LEU A 359 4.98 8.41 9.75
N GLY A 360 5.57 7.74 10.73
CA GLY A 360 4.89 6.79 11.62
C GLY A 360 4.70 7.37 13.02
N THR A 361 3.71 6.83 13.74
CA THR A 361 3.47 7.22 15.14
C THR A 361 4.23 6.38 16.13
N ASP A 362 4.67 5.17 15.74
CA ASP A 362 5.17 4.14 16.64
C ASP A 362 4.11 3.85 17.74
N TRP A 363 4.49 3.21 18.84
CA TRP A 363 3.60 2.80 19.92
C TRP A 363 3.21 3.91 20.90
N MET A 364 2.03 3.76 21.51
CA MET A 364 1.46 4.69 22.50
C MET A 364 2.33 5.05 23.71
N TYR A 365 3.34 4.25 24.06
CA TYR A 365 4.19 4.54 25.21
C TYR A 365 5.14 5.71 24.96
N SER A 366 5.61 5.90 23.73
CA SER A 366 6.59 6.94 23.38
C SER A 366 6.19 7.79 22.16
N GLY A 367 5.22 7.31 21.39
CA GLY A 367 4.73 7.91 20.17
C GLY A 367 3.52 8.83 20.33
N SER A 368 2.90 9.13 19.20
CA SER A 368 1.69 9.94 19.13
C SER A 368 0.41 9.12 19.22
N MET A 369 -0.65 9.79 19.68
CA MET A 369 -1.97 9.16 19.69
C MET A 369 -2.52 8.94 18.27
N ASN A 370 -2.21 9.80 17.31
CA ASN A 370 -2.56 9.66 15.90
C ASN A 370 -1.64 10.51 15.01
N LEU A 371 -1.77 10.36 13.69
CA LEU A 371 -0.96 11.08 12.71
C LEU A 371 -1.08 12.60 12.78
N LEU A 372 -2.23 13.17 13.16
CA LEU A 372 -2.34 14.63 13.31
C LEU A 372 -1.44 15.16 14.43
N ARG A 373 -1.32 14.39 15.52
CA ARG A 373 -0.40 14.72 16.63
C ARG A 373 1.06 14.50 16.26
N GLU A 374 1.36 13.50 15.43
CA GLU A 374 2.72 13.27 14.90
C GLU A 374 3.12 14.35 13.89
N LEU A 375 2.23 14.73 12.97
CA LEU A 375 2.44 15.84 12.03
C LEU A 375 2.72 17.16 12.75
N LYS A 376 2.03 17.43 13.87
CA LYS A 376 2.34 18.59 14.72
C LYS A 376 3.72 18.49 15.35
N CYS A 377 4.16 17.29 15.71
CA CYS A 377 5.50 17.06 16.22
C CYS A 377 6.56 17.34 15.15
N ALA A 378 6.36 16.77 13.95
CA ALA A 378 7.23 16.96 12.80
C ALA A 378 7.28 18.42 12.34
N ASP A 379 6.13 19.12 12.25
CA ASP A 379 6.06 20.54 11.86
C ASP A 379 6.71 21.46 12.91
N TYR A 380 6.48 21.20 14.20
CA TYR A 380 7.16 21.92 15.27
C TYR A 380 8.67 21.72 15.18
N PHE A 381 9.11 20.47 15.04
CA PHE A 381 10.51 20.13 14.99
C PHE A 381 11.17 20.78 13.77
N ASN A 382 10.54 20.68 12.60
CA ASN A 382 11.00 21.30 11.37
C ASN A 382 11.18 22.83 11.50
N LYS A 383 10.18 23.55 12.02
CA LYS A 383 10.23 25.01 12.15
C LYS A 383 11.24 25.50 13.18
N THR A 384 11.42 24.73 14.25
CA THR A 384 12.21 25.16 15.41
C THR A 384 13.66 24.69 15.30
N HIS A 385 13.87 23.49 14.76
CA HIS A 385 15.14 22.78 14.81
C HIS A 385 15.75 22.52 13.43
N LEU A 386 15.00 22.66 12.33
CA LEU A 386 15.52 22.39 10.97
C LEU A 386 15.43 23.61 10.05
N ALA A 387 15.35 24.82 10.60
CA ALA A 387 15.16 26.07 9.86
C ALA A 387 14.01 26.06 8.84
N GLY A 388 13.00 25.20 9.01
CA GLY A 388 11.90 25.04 8.05
C GLY A 388 12.31 24.32 6.75
N GLY A 389 13.35 23.49 6.76
CA GLY A 389 13.84 22.76 5.57
C GLY A 389 12.86 21.76 4.93
N LEU A 390 11.79 21.41 5.64
CA LEU A 390 10.64 20.66 5.10
C LEU A 390 9.46 21.62 4.87
N ASN A 391 8.94 21.68 3.65
CA ASN A 391 7.75 22.45 3.34
C ASN A 391 6.47 21.64 3.66
N ASP A 392 5.30 22.26 3.48
CA ASP A 392 4.02 21.61 3.77
C ASP A 392 3.74 20.40 2.85
N LEU A 393 4.20 20.43 1.60
CA LEU A 393 4.08 19.32 0.66
C LEU A 393 4.90 18.12 1.15
N ASP A 394 6.13 18.34 1.63
CA ASP A 394 6.99 17.30 2.19
C ASP A 394 6.30 16.58 3.35
N LEU A 395 5.84 17.33 4.36
CA LEU A 395 5.19 16.77 5.55
C LEU A 395 3.90 16.03 5.20
N TRP A 396 3.12 16.56 4.27
CA TRP A 396 1.90 15.90 3.81
C TRP A 396 2.20 14.60 3.06
N ARG A 397 3.18 14.59 2.14
CA ARG A 397 3.62 13.39 1.42
C ARG A 397 4.11 12.30 2.37
N MET A 398 4.85 12.66 3.43
CA MET A 398 5.28 11.72 4.48
C MET A 398 4.12 10.95 5.11
N SER A 399 2.91 11.54 5.17
CA SER A 399 1.70 10.91 5.74
C SER A 399 0.72 10.34 4.70
N THR A 400 1.06 10.41 3.42
CA THR A 400 0.21 9.96 2.30
C THR A 400 1.02 9.12 1.31
N VAL A 401 1.45 9.68 0.17
CA VAL A 401 2.12 8.94 -0.90
C VAL A 401 3.45 8.33 -0.46
N ASN A 402 4.28 9.02 0.32
CA ASN A 402 5.54 8.44 0.79
C ASN A 402 5.27 7.30 1.77
N ALA A 403 4.27 7.44 2.66
CA ALA A 403 3.85 6.34 3.52
C ALA A 403 3.36 5.13 2.71
N ALA A 404 2.59 5.35 1.63
CA ALA A 404 2.22 4.28 0.71
C ALA A 404 3.46 3.62 0.08
N ILE A 405 4.43 4.40 -0.40
CA ILE A 405 5.69 3.90 -0.98
C ILE A 405 6.49 3.07 0.03
N THR A 406 6.57 3.50 1.30
CA THR A 406 7.28 2.72 2.34
C THR A 406 6.69 1.33 2.57
N LEU A 407 5.40 1.17 2.25
CA LEU A 407 4.65 -0.10 2.33
C LEU A 407 4.47 -0.76 0.95
N ARG A 408 4.98 -0.15 -0.11
CA ARG A 408 4.84 -0.56 -1.53
C ARG A 408 3.41 -0.56 -2.08
N LEU A 409 2.55 0.25 -1.48
CA LEU A 409 1.11 0.37 -1.76
C LEU A 409 0.75 1.57 -2.66
N GLU A 410 1.74 2.28 -3.20
CA GLU A 410 1.56 3.50 -4.00
C GLU A 410 0.68 3.29 -5.25
N GLN A 411 0.62 2.05 -5.75
CA GLN A 411 -0.23 1.63 -6.87
C GLN A 411 -1.68 1.31 -6.46
N ARG A 412 -2.06 1.56 -5.21
CA ARG A 412 -3.43 1.32 -4.72
C ARG A 412 -3.99 2.47 -3.90
N ILE A 413 -3.17 3.12 -3.07
CA ILE A 413 -3.59 4.13 -2.10
C ILE A 413 -2.54 5.23 -1.96
N GLY A 414 -2.86 6.29 -1.22
CA GLY A 414 -1.94 7.38 -0.90
C GLY A 414 -1.91 8.52 -1.92
N ARG A 415 -2.64 8.41 -3.04
CA ARG A 415 -2.80 9.46 -4.06
C ARG A 415 -4.26 9.62 -4.47
N LEU A 416 -4.64 10.84 -4.86
CA LEU A 416 -5.93 11.08 -5.55
C LEU A 416 -5.71 10.93 -7.06
N ALA A 417 -5.83 9.70 -7.56
CA ALA A 417 -5.59 9.37 -8.97
C ALA A 417 -6.57 8.30 -9.45
N ALA A 418 -6.94 8.35 -10.73
CA ALA A 418 -7.83 7.37 -11.34
C ALA A 418 -7.27 5.94 -11.21
N GLY A 419 -8.14 4.96 -11.00
CA GLY A 419 -7.77 3.55 -10.80
C GLY A 419 -7.39 3.19 -9.36
N LEU A 420 -7.06 4.17 -8.51
CA LEU A 420 -6.74 3.91 -7.10
C LEU A 420 -7.99 3.77 -6.24
N ALA A 421 -7.85 3.14 -5.07
CA ALA A 421 -8.94 3.05 -4.12
C ALA A 421 -9.34 4.44 -3.62
N ALA A 422 -10.64 4.66 -3.42
CA ALA A 422 -11.22 5.87 -2.86
C ALA A 422 -11.00 5.97 -1.33
N ASP A 423 -9.74 5.94 -0.94
CA ASP A 423 -9.24 6.22 0.40
C ASP A 423 -9.00 7.73 0.52
N ILE A 424 -9.95 8.44 1.13
CA ILE A 424 -10.07 9.90 1.07
C ILE A 424 -10.26 10.45 2.49
N ALA A 425 -9.57 11.54 2.80
CA ALA A 425 -9.81 12.35 3.99
C ALA A 425 -10.07 13.80 3.60
N ILE A 426 -11.11 14.41 4.17
CA ILE A 426 -11.45 15.83 3.98
C ILE A 426 -11.19 16.58 5.27
N PHE A 427 -10.51 17.71 5.18
CA PHE A 427 -10.17 18.58 6.31
C PHE A 427 -10.80 19.97 6.14
N ASN A 428 -11.14 20.59 7.26
CA ASN A 428 -11.64 21.96 7.28
C ASN A 428 -10.52 22.95 6.96
N GLY A 429 -10.61 23.55 5.78
CA GLY A 429 -9.66 24.52 5.27
C GLY A 429 -10.08 25.98 5.47
N ALA A 430 -11.04 26.30 6.34
CA ALA A 430 -11.51 27.68 6.50
C ALA A 430 -10.39 28.61 7.03
N THR A 431 -9.60 28.12 7.98
CA THR A 431 -8.48 28.86 8.61
C THR A 431 -7.14 28.56 7.94
N ASN A 432 -6.78 27.29 7.87
CA ASN A 432 -5.55 26.82 7.24
C ASN A 432 -5.89 26.34 5.83
N LYS A 433 -5.12 26.71 4.81
CA LYS A 433 -5.41 26.36 3.40
C LYS A 433 -4.49 25.25 2.90
N HIS A 434 -4.91 24.57 1.84
CA HIS A 434 -4.11 23.56 1.13
C HIS A 434 -3.53 22.50 2.09
N HIS A 435 -2.28 22.07 1.90
CA HIS A 435 -1.56 21.13 2.76
C HIS A 435 -1.55 21.54 4.25
N ARG A 436 -1.47 22.84 4.56
CA ARG A 436 -1.50 23.36 5.94
C ARG A 436 -2.79 22.99 6.67
N ALA A 437 -3.91 22.84 5.95
CA ALA A 437 -5.18 22.38 6.52
C ALA A 437 -5.07 20.99 7.14
N VAL A 438 -4.23 20.12 6.56
CA VAL A 438 -3.98 18.76 7.05
C VAL A 438 -2.98 18.78 8.21
N ILE A 439 -1.84 19.45 8.03
CA ILE A 439 -0.73 19.46 9.00
C ILE A 439 -1.14 20.09 10.33
N ALA A 440 -1.95 21.16 10.28
CA ALA A 440 -2.40 21.86 11.48
C ALA A 440 -3.72 21.34 12.06
N ALA A 441 -4.39 20.40 11.39
CA ALA A 441 -5.70 19.89 11.81
C ALA A 441 -5.71 19.37 13.25
N GLU A 442 -6.79 19.64 13.97
CA GLU A 442 -7.19 18.89 15.15
C GLU A 442 -8.29 17.87 14.78
N SER A 443 -8.64 16.98 15.71
CA SER A 443 -9.71 15.97 15.49
C SER A 443 -11.07 16.55 15.07
N ALA A 444 -11.34 17.80 15.44
CA ALA A 444 -12.56 18.51 15.03
C ALA A 444 -12.55 18.92 13.54
N ASP A 445 -11.36 19.13 12.97
CA ASP A 445 -11.18 19.61 11.60
C ASP A 445 -11.31 18.48 10.57
N VAL A 446 -11.35 17.21 10.99
CA VAL A 446 -11.60 16.07 10.12
C VAL A 446 -13.09 16.04 9.74
N VAL A 447 -13.39 16.37 8.48
CA VAL A 447 -14.75 16.53 7.94
C VAL A 447 -15.32 15.19 7.47
N LEU A 448 -14.50 14.36 6.83
CA LEU A 448 -14.91 13.07 6.28
C LEU A 448 -13.69 12.15 6.16
N VAL A 449 -13.86 10.87 6.46
CA VAL A 449 -12.90 9.80 6.17
C VAL A 449 -13.62 8.67 5.47
N MET A 450 -13.12 8.31 4.29
CA MET A 450 -13.61 7.22 3.46
C MET A 450 -12.50 6.21 3.22
N ARG A 451 -12.81 4.91 3.35
CA ARG A 451 -11.94 3.80 2.97
C ARG A 451 -12.60 3.05 1.83
N GLY A 452 -11.95 2.96 0.67
CA GLY A 452 -12.49 2.31 -0.52
C GLY A 452 -13.90 2.77 -0.84
N GLY A 453 -14.16 4.08 -0.86
CA GLY A 453 -15.48 4.63 -1.19
C GLY A 453 -16.53 4.50 -0.08
N THR A 454 -16.24 3.84 1.03
CA THR A 454 -17.14 3.74 2.18
C THR A 454 -16.87 4.87 3.17
N ALA A 455 -17.87 5.74 3.41
CA ALA A 455 -17.81 6.76 4.45
C ALA A 455 -17.94 6.15 5.86
N ILE A 456 -16.91 6.32 6.70
CA ILE A 456 -16.84 5.69 8.03
C ILE A 456 -16.94 6.73 9.16
N TYR A 457 -16.30 7.88 9.02
CA TYR A 457 -16.26 8.93 10.05
C TYR A 457 -16.39 10.33 9.44
N GLY A 458 -17.04 11.26 10.13
CA GLY A 458 -17.06 12.67 9.71
C GLY A 458 -18.19 13.49 10.32
N ASP A 459 -18.43 14.67 9.74
CA ASP A 459 -19.48 15.61 10.16
C ASP A 459 -20.86 14.94 10.13
N ALA A 460 -21.61 15.05 11.24
CA ALA A 460 -22.84 14.30 11.43
C ALA A 460 -23.86 14.52 10.30
N LYS A 461 -24.07 15.79 9.89
CA LYS A 461 -24.99 16.14 8.81
C LYS A 461 -24.56 15.58 7.46
N LEU A 462 -23.26 15.64 7.15
CA LEU A 462 -22.70 15.11 5.91
C LEU A 462 -22.89 13.59 5.86
N LEU A 463 -22.54 12.88 6.93
CA LEU A 463 -22.70 11.43 7.02
C LEU A 463 -24.19 11.02 6.91
N GLU A 464 -25.10 11.76 7.54
CA GLU A 464 -26.55 11.55 7.38
C GLU A 464 -27.00 11.65 5.92
N ASP A 465 -26.56 12.68 5.19
CA ASP A 465 -26.90 12.88 3.78
C ASP A 465 -26.24 11.83 2.85
N LEU A 466 -25.15 11.24 3.30
CA LEU A 466 -24.50 10.08 2.68
C LEU A 466 -25.15 8.74 3.08
N GLY A 467 -26.26 8.76 3.84
CA GLY A 467 -27.02 7.58 4.22
C GLY A 467 -26.52 6.87 5.48
N LYS A 468 -25.63 7.51 6.25
CA LYS A 468 -25.01 6.98 7.48
C LYS A 468 -25.66 7.51 8.77
N GLY A 469 -26.95 7.84 8.71
CA GLY A 469 -27.68 8.40 9.86
C GLY A 469 -27.89 7.45 11.05
N SER A 470 -27.69 6.13 10.84
CA SER A 470 -27.72 5.10 11.89
C SER A 470 -26.40 4.95 12.66
N CYS A 471 -25.32 5.53 12.16
CA CYS A 471 -23.99 5.43 12.78
C CYS A 471 -23.93 6.21 14.12
N ASP A 472 -23.01 5.81 15.00
CA ASP A 472 -22.89 6.35 16.35
C ASP A 472 -22.61 7.86 16.34
N SER A 473 -23.35 8.61 17.15
CA SER A 473 -23.12 10.06 17.32
C SER A 473 -22.00 10.29 18.33
N VAL A 474 -21.08 11.19 17.99
CA VAL A 474 -19.94 11.56 18.86
C VAL A 474 -19.76 13.07 18.83
N ASP A 475 -19.65 13.68 20.01
CA ASP A 475 -19.24 15.07 20.13
C ASP A 475 -17.71 15.14 20.19
N VAL A 476 -17.10 15.63 19.10
CA VAL A 476 -15.66 15.81 18.97
C VAL A 476 -15.36 17.30 19.04
N CYS A 477 -15.06 17.76 20.26
CA CYS A 477 -14.65 19.13 20.52
C CYS A 477 -15.69 20.18 20.08
N SER A 478 -16.96 19.96 20.43
CA SER A 478 -18.13 20.76 20.02
C SER A 478 -18.53 20.59 18.55
N SER A 479 -17.80 19.77 17.78
CA SER A 479 -18.22 19.35 16.45
C SER A 479 -19.03 18.06 16.57
N GLN A 480 -20.27 18.10 16.09
CA GLN A 480 -21.11 16.91 16.03
C GLN A 480 -20.65 16.01 14.87
N LYS A 481 -20.17 14.82 15.20
CA LYS A 481 -19.66 13.82 14.26
C LYS A 481 -20.47 12.54 14.33
N ARG A 482 -20.31 11.69 13.31
CA ARG A 482 -20.77 10.31 13.30
C ARG A 482 -19.64 9.36 12.98
N VAL A 483 -19.72 8.14 13.53
CA VAL A 483 -18.78 7.05 13.25
C VAL A 483 -19.50 5.71 13.09
N CYS A 484 -19.21 5.00 12.00
CA CYS A 484 -19.92 3.80 11.60
C CYS A 484 -19.30 2.50 12.15
N VAL A 485 -18.92 2.48 13.44
CA VAL A 485 -18.23 1.34 14.07
C VAL A 485 -19.05 0.05 13.96
N ALA A 486 -20.36 0.12 14.21
CA ALA A 486 -21.23 -1.06 14.13
C ALA A 486 -21.27 -1.71 12.75
N GLU A 487 -21.24 -0.91 11.68
CA GLU A 487 -21.21 -1.40 10.30
C GLU A 487 -19.87 -2.05 9.96
N GLN A 488 -18.78 -1.56 10.55
CA GLN A 488 -17.42 -2.01 10.26
C GLN A 488 -17.01 -3.26 11.06
N ILE A 489 -17.38 -3.34 12.34
CA ILE A 489 -16.86 -4.38 13.26
C ILE A 489 -17.95 -5.13 14.03
N GLY A 490 -19.23 -4.89 13.72
CA GLY A 490 -20.36 -5.55 14.37
C GLY A 490 -20.62 -5.12 15.83
N LYS A 491 -19.98 -4.05 16.29
CA LYS A 491 -20.16 -3.45 17.63
C LYS A 491 -20.38 -1.95 17.52
N ASP A 492 -21.39 -1.43 18.21
CA ASP A 492 -21.52 0.02 18.35
C ASP A 492 -20.41 0.60 19.25
N LEU A 493 -20.21 1.92 19.17
CA LEU A 493 -19.18 2.62 19.91
C LEU A 493 -19.34 2.46 21.43
N ALA A 494 -20.57 2.41 21.93
CA ALA A 494 -20.84 2.24 23.35
C ALA A 494 -20.37 0.86 23.84
N LYS A 495 -20.60 -0.20 23.06
CA LYS A 495 -20.14 -1.56 23.35
C LYS A 495 -18.63 -1.66 23.28
N LEU A 496 -17.99 -1.09 22.24
CA LEU A 496 -16.53 -1.08 22.13
C LEU A 496 -15.91 -0.34 23.32
N THR A 497 -16.46 0.82 23.71
CA THR A 497 -16.00 1.59 24.88
C THR A 497 -16.11 0.78 26.18
N ALA A 498 -17.21 0.04 26.36
CA ALA A 498 -17.37 -0.83 27.52
C ALA A 498 -16.38 -2.00 27.52
N ASP A 499 -16.11 -2.58 26.34
CA ASP A 499 -15.22 -3.72 26.17
C ASP A 499 -13.75 -3.37 26.42
N VAL A 500 -13.28 -2.20 25.99
CA VAL A 500 -11.91 -1.74 26.29
C VAL A 500 -11.73 -1.38 27.75
N GLY A 501 -12.79 -0.91 28.40
CA GLY A 501 -12.81 -0.57 29.82
C GLY A 501 -12.36 0.86 30.12
N SER A 502 -12.68 1.34 31.32
CA SER A 502 -12.54 2.75 31.73
C SER A 502 -11.10 3.28 31.82
N ASN A 503 -10.10 2.39 31.78
CA ASN A 503 -8.68 2.77 31.86
C ASN A 503 -8.03 2.95 30.48
N ALA A 504 -8.77 2.73 29.39
CA ALA A 504 -8.27 2.92 28.04
C ALA A 504 -7.91 4.39 27.79
N TYR A 505 -6.75 4.62 27.19
CA TYR A 505 -6.36 5.95 26.72
C TYR A 505 -7.36 6.46 25.68
N LYS A 506 -7.66 7.76 25.69
CA LYS A 506 -8.79 8.34 24.94
C LYS A 506 -8.68 8.17 23.42
N LEU A 507 -9.81 8.23 22.72
CA LEU A 507 -9.88 8.23 21.24
C LEU A 507 -9.44 9.57 20.62
N PHE A 508 -9.62 10.68 21.34
CA PHE A 508 -9.22 12.02 20.89
C PHE A 508 -9.10 12.94 22.11
N GLU A 509 -8.43 14.08 21.93
CA GLU A 509 -8.41 15.19 22.88
C GLU A 509 -8.56 16.50 22.11
N CYS A 510 -9.23 17.48 22.73
CA CYS A 510 -9.31 18.83 22.20
C CYS A 510 -8.05 19.61 22.60
N GLY A 511 -7.10 19.71 21.68
CA GLY A 511 -5.77 20.27 21.92
C GLY A 511 -4.77 19.18 22.33
N THR A 512 -3.89 19.50 23.27
CA THR A 512 -2.82 18.58 23.71
C THR A 512 -3.36 17.42 24.56
N PRO A 513 -3.20 16.15 24.13
CA PRO A 513 -3.60 14.97 24.88
C PRO A 513 -2.91 14.87 26.26
N PRO A 514 -3.59 14.30 27.28
CA PRO A 514 -2.99 14.13 28.59
C PRO A 514 -1.73 13.25 28.54
N GLY A 515 -0.61 13.80 28.98
CA GLY A 515 0.67 13.08 28.99
C GLY A 515 1.33 12.96 27.61
N GLU A 516 0.87 13.69 26.59
CA GLU A 516 1.58 13.77 25.32
C GLU A 516 3.05 14.15 25.54
N LEU A 517 3.94 13.44 24.85
CA LEU A 517 5.37 13.58 25.01
C LEU A 517 5.92 14.74 24.17
N SER A 518 7.05 15.28 24.62
CA SER A 518 7.69 16.45 24.02
C SER A 518 8.13 16.19 22.57
N CYS A 519 8.06 17.24 21.77
CA CYS A 519 8.70 17.34 20.45
C CYS A 519 9.94 18.24 20.48
N VAL A 520 10.34 18.68 21.67
CA VAL A 520 11.57 19.42 21.92
C VAL A 520 12.66 18.41 22.28
N PRO A 521 13.76 18.34 21.51
CA PRO A 521 14.95 17.57 21.86
C PRO A 521 15.48 18.01 23.22
N ALA A 522 15.81 17.04 24.06
CA ALA A 522 16.41 17.29 25.35
C ALA A 522 17.26 16.09 25.76
N ARG A 523 18.49 16.35 26.21
CA ARG A 523 19.38 15.39 26.83
C ARG A 523 19.96 15.92 28.15
N PRO A 524 19.58 15.39 29.32
CA PRO A 524 19.99 15.93 30.62
C PRO A 524 21.52 16.07 30.77
N GLY A 525 21.98 17.32 30.93
CA GLY A 525 23.41 17.64 31.04
C GLY A 525 24.12 17.86 29.70
N GLU A 526 23.41 17.68 28.58
CA GLU A 526 23.87 17.96 27.22
C GLU A 526 23.10 19.17 26.65
N TYR A 527 21.77 19.09 26.51
CA TYR A 527 20.90 20.17 26.01
C TYR A 527 19.43 20.01 26.48
N ASP A 528 18.62 21.07 26.39
CA ASP A 528 17.19 21.05 26.77
C ASP A 528 16.36 21.96 25.86
N GLY A 529 16.65 21.90 24.56
CA GLY A 529 16.05 22.72 23.53
C GLY A 529 16.71 24.09 23.34
N PRO A 530 16.10 24.97 22.52
CA PRO A 530 16.74 26.19 22.04
C PRO A 530 16.95 27.23 23.13
N THR A 531 18.04 27.96 23.02
CA THR A 531 18.38 29.09 23.89
C THR A 531 18.72 30.35 23.06
N ALA A 532 19.16 31.42 23.72
CA ALA A 532 19.56 32.64 23.02
C ALA A 532 20.91 32.53 22.30
N THR A 533 21.73 31.53 22.64
CA THR A 533 23.07 31.31 22.07
C THR A 533 23.21 29.97 21.34
N ASP A 534 22.15 29.17 21.33
CA ASP A 534 22.02 27.87 20.66
C ASP A 534 20.61 27.84 20.06
N LYS A 535 20.49 28.32 18.81
CA LYS A 535 19.17 28.61 18.20
C LYS A 535 18.38 27.36 17.83
N ASP A 536 19.04 26.28 17.48
CA ASP A 536 18.39 25.03 17.13
C ASP A 536 18.33 24.05 18.31
N GLY A 537 18.97 24.35 19.44
CA GLY A 537 18.83 23.60 20.68
C GLY A 537 19.57 22.27 20.71
N ASP A 538 20.63 22.12 19.92
CA ASP A 538 21.42 20.89 19.82
C ASP A 538 22.51 20.75 20.89
N GLY A 539 22.71 21.78 21.70
CA GLY A 539 23.68 21.84 22.79
C GLY A 539 25.04 22.45 22.41
N VAL A 540 25.20 22.93 21.19
CA VAL A 540 26.39 23.65 20.74
C VAL A 540 26.06 25.13 20.55
N ASP A 541 26.88 26.02 21.12
CA ASP A 541 26.67 27.45 20.92
C ASP A 541 26.87 27.83 19.45
N ASP A 542 25.99 28.67 18.89
CA ASP A 542 25.96 29.19 17.51
C ASP A 542 27.34 29.65 16.99
N SER A 543 28.20 30.14 17.89
CA SER A 543 29.53 30.66 17.53
C SER A 543 30.57 29.58 17.20
N THR A 544 30.30 28.34 17.59
CA THR A 544 31.16 27.16 17.41
C THR A 544 30.46 26.00 16.70
N ASP A 545 29.17 26.13 16.49
CA ASP A 545 28.30 25.18 15.80
C ASP A 545 28.58 25.19 14.28
N ASN A 546 28.73 24.01 13.68
CA ASN A 546 28.89 23.85 12.24
C ASN A 546 27.56 23.84 11.46
N CYS A 547 26.41 23.81 12.16
CA CYS A 547 25.07 24.05 11.63
C CYS A 547 24.20 24.93 12.57
N PRO A 548 24.50 26.24 12.77
CA PRO A 548 23.85 27.12 13.77
C PRO A 548 22.32 27.36 13.69
N SER A 549 21.61 26.64 12.84
CA SER A 549 20.16 26.74 12.64
C SER A 549 19.50 25.41 12.30
N VAL A 550 20.27 24.32 12.25
CA VAL A 550 19.82 22.98 11.89
C VAL A 550 20.42 22.00 12.88
N PHE A 551 19.56 21.54 13.78
CA PHE A 551 19.87 20.66 14.89
C PHE A 551 20.68 19.45 14.46
N ASN A 552 21.93 19.37 14.94
CA ASN A 552 22.86 18.30 14.61
C ASN A 552 23.76 17.95 15.83
N PRO A 553 23.14 17.51 16.95
CA PRO A 553 23.82 17.36 18.22
C PRO A 553 24.97 16.36 18.11
N VAL A 554 25.96 16.51 18.98
CA VAL A 554 27.04 15.53 19.12
C VAL A 554 26.47 14.18 19.59
N ARG A 555 26.53 13.14 18.75
CA ARG A 555 26.06 11.80 19.12
C ARG A 555 27.20 10.95 19.70
N PRO A 556 26.89 9.93 20.53
CA PRO A 556 27.90 8.98 21.01
C PRO A 556 28.71 8.32 19.88
N MET A 557 28.12 8.10 18.70
CA MET A 557 28.82 7.53 17.54
C MET A 557 29.75 8.50 16.79
N ASP A 558 29.64 9.82 17.02
CA ASP A 558 30.39 10.85 16.26
C ASP A 558 31.72 11.25 16.94
N ASN A 559 32.19 10.45 17.89
CA ASN A 559 33.48 10.65 18.58
C ASN A 559 33.64 12.04 19.24
N GLY A 560 32.54 12.60 19.72
CA GLY A 560 32.54 13.86 20.50
C GLY A 560 32.60 15.14 19.66
N LYS A 561 32.18 15.10 18.40
CA LYS A 561 32.07 16.27 17.52
C LYS A 561 30.76 16.23 16.72
N GLN A 562 30.32 17.40 16.25
CA GLN A 562 29.29 17.46 15.21
C GLN A 562 29.87 16.89 13.91
N ALA A 563 29.04 16.17 13.15
CA ALA A 563 29.46 15.50 11.93
C ALA A 563 29.74 16.51 10.80
N ASP A 564 30.79 16.25 10.02
CA ASP A 564 31.30 17.03 8.88
C ASP A 564 32.18 16.07 8.07
N ALA A 565 31.54 15.26 7.21
CA ALA A 565 32.14 14.10 6.58
C ALA A 565 33.16 14.46 5.49
N ASP A 566 33.02 15.62 4.83
CA ASP A 566 33.97 16.09 3.82
C ASP A 566 34.97 17.16 4.33
N GLY A 567 34.75 17.65 5.55
CA GLY A 567 35.64 18.53 6.29
C GLY A 567 35.67 19.97 5.78
N ASP A 568 34.65 20.44 5.07
CA ASP A 568 34.56 21.81 4.57
C ASP A 568 34.15 22.85 5.64
N GLY A 569 33.69 22.37 6.80
CA GLY A 569 33.32 23.17 7.95
C GLY A 569 31.83 23.51 8.03
N VAL A 570 31.02 23.06 7.06
CA VAL A 570 29.56 22.98 7.14
C VAL A 570 29.19 21.60 7.67
N GLY A 571 28.31 21.52 8.68
CA GLY A 571 27.93 20.22 9.23
C GLY A 571 27.04 19.41 8.29
N ASP A 572 27.14 18.08 8.38
CA ASP A 572 26.42 17.11 7.55
C ASP A 572 24.91 17.41 7.39
N ALA A 573 24.25 17.89 8.45
CA ALA A 573 22.80 18.15 8.49
C ALA A 573 22.38 19.40 7.72
N CYS A 574 23.23 20.42 7.66
CA CYS A 574 22.98 21.69 6.96
C CYS A 574 23.72 21.79 5.63
N ASP A 575 24.63 20.88 5.34
CA ASP A 575 25.31 20.77 4.07
C ASP A 575 24.37 20.21 2.98
N PRO A 576 24.20 20.88 1.83
CA PRO A 576 23.57 20.29 0.66
C PRO A 576 24.29 19.02 0.18
N CYS A 577 25.63 19.00 0.21
CA CYS A 577 26.51 17.98 -0.36
C CYS A 577 27.51 17.39 0.66
N PRO A 578 27.05 16.71 1.72
CA PRO A 578 27.85 16.28 2.88
C PRO A 578 29.01 15.30 2.58
N LEU A 579 29.17 14.87 1.33
CA LEU A 579 30.22 13.96 0.88
C LEU A 579 31.16 14.59 -0.17
N GLU A 580 30.94 15.84 -0.55
CA GLU A 580 31.66 16.55 -1.61
C GLU A 580 32.12 17.93 -1.15
N LYS A 581 33.36 17.98 -0.65
CA LYS A 581 33.99 19.20 -0.09
C LYS A 581 33.74 20.46 -0.91
N ASP A 582 33.23 21.51 -0.26
CA ASP A 582 32.95 22.84 -0.81
C ASP A 582 31.87 22.83 -1.93
N ALA A 583 31.14 21.73 -2.14
CA ALA A 583 30.11 21.63 -3.16
C ALA A 583 28.75 22.14 -2.66
N THR A 584 28.06 22.88 -3.51
CA THR A 584 26.73 23.46 -3.22
C THR A 584 25.65 22.96 -4.18
N ASN A 585 26.00 21.98 -5.03
CA ASN A 585 25.08 21.37 -5.98
C ASN A 585 25.54 19.93 -6.27
N CYS A 586 24.82 18.96 -5.69
CA CYS A 586 25.28 17.59 -5.60
C CYS A 586 24.81 16.78 -6.82
N LYS A 587 25.60 15.78 -7.21
CA LYS A 587 25.25 14.84 -8.28
C LYS A 587 24.55 13.58 -7.73
N GLY A 588 23.77 13.71 -6.66
CA GLY A 588 23.04 12.60 -6.06
C GLY A 588 21.86 12.13 -6.91
N PRO A 589 21.29 10.94 -6.63
CA PRO A 589 20.00 10.55 -7.19
C PRO A 589 18.97 11.63 -6.84
N ASN A 590 18.13 12.00 -7.80
CA ASN A 590 17.07 12.96 -7.54
C ASN A 590 16.05 12.27 -6.61
N PRO A 591 15.81 12.74 -5.37
CA PRO A 591 14.79 12.16 -4.47
C PRO A 591 13.41 12.08 -5.10
N SER A 592 13.14 13.02 -6.01
CA SER A 592 11.89 13.07 -6.75
C SER A 592 11.87 12.12 -7.94
N ASP A 593 12.93 11.41 -8.32
CA ASP A 593 13.03 10.51 -9.50
C ASP A 593 13.97 9.33 -9.15
N ARG A 594 13.39 8.29 -8.54
CA ARG A 594 14.13 7.23 -7.81
C ARG A 594 14.84 6.25 -8.73
N ASP A 595 14.26 5.94 -9.88
CA ASP A 595 14.88 5.03 -10.84
C ASP A 595 15.74 5.77 -11.88
N GLY A 596 15.75 7.10 -11.83
CA GLY A 596 16.64 7.97 -12.60
C GLY A 596 16.30 7.98 -14.09
N ASP A 597 15.07 7.66 -14.45
CA ASP A 597 14.62 7.65 -15.84
C ASP A 597 14.31 9.07 -16.37
N GLY A 598 14.24 10.06 -15.47
CA GLY A 598 13.93 11.47 -15.74
C GLY A 598 12.47 11.85 -15.56
N VAL A 599 11.63 10.96 -15.03
CA VAL A 599 10.22 11.20 -14.65
C VAL A 599 10.14 11.23 -13.13
N PRO A 600 9.55 12.29 -12.53
CA PRO A 600 9.43 12.32 -11.09
C PRO A 600 8.51 11.21 -10.55
N ASN A 601 8.88 10.54 -9.46
CA ASN A 601 8.16 9.48 -8.72
C ASN A 601 6.66 9.75 -8.52
N ASP A 602 6.26 11.02 -8.41
CA ASP A 602 4.86 11.41 -8.24
C ASP A 602 4.04 11.42 -9.54
N GLN A 603 4.71 11.55 -10.67
CA GLN A 603 4.23 11.50 -12.06
C GLN A 603 4.60 10.18 -12.75
N ASP A 604 5.41 9.36 -12.10
CA ASP A 604 5.90 8.10 -12.61
C ASP A 604 4.89 6.98 -12.35
N ASN A 605 4.45 6.32 -13.41
CA ASN A 605 3.59 5.14 -13.33
C ASN A 605 4.37 3.87 -12.97
N CYS A 606 5.70 3.91 -12.97
CA CYS A 606 6.59 2.91 -12.39
C CYS A 606 7.72 3.51 -11.52
N PRO A 607 7.41 4.11 -10.34
CA PRO A 607 8.37 4.83 -9.50
C PRO A 607 9.62 4.06 -9.03
N ASN A 608 9.70 2.75 -9.30
CA ASN A 608 10.80 1.88 -8.90
C ASN A 608 11.47 1.19 -10.11
N VAL A 609 10.99 1.41 -11.33
CA VAL A 609 11.37 0.66 -12.53
C VAL A 609 11.41 1.61 -13.73
N ALA A 610 12.61 2.03 -14.10
CA ALA A 610 12.84 3.03 -15.12
C ALA A 610 12.07 2.75 -16.43
N ASN A 611 11.16 3.65 -16.78
CA ASN A 611 10.33 3.63 -17.97
C ASN A 611 10.01 5.06 -18.45
N LYS A 612 11.04 5.74 -18.98
CA LYS A 612 10.97 7.15 -19.41
C LYS A 612 9.81 7.51 -20.34
N ASP A 613 9.29 6.54 -21.08
CA ASP A 613 8.16 6.73 -22.00
C ASP A 613 6.79 6.69 -21.32
N GLN A 614 6.73 6.26 -20.06
CA GLN A 614 5.52 6.18 -19.24
C GLN A 614 4.41 5.40 -19.96
N ALA A 615 4.81 4.37 -20.72
CA ALA A 615 3.88 3.52 -21.43
C ALA A 615 2.94 2.84 -20.44
N ASP A 616 1.64 2.96 -20.70
CA ASP A 616 0.54 2.38 -19.94
C ASP A 616 -0.50 1.93 -20.97
N GLY A 617 -0.38 0.66 -21.37
CA GLY A 617 -1.11 0.08 -22.48
C GLY A 617 -2.60 -0.08 -22.21
N ASP A 618 -3.01 -0.09 -20.95
CA ASP A 618 -4.38 -0.32 -20.53
C ASP A 618 -5.05 0.82 -19.76
N GLY A 619 -4.27 1.83 -19.38
CA GLY A 619 -4.74 3.09 -18.80
C GLY A 619 -5.06 3.00 -17.32
N ASP A 620 -4.44 2.07 -16.57
CA ASP A 620 -4.65 1.93 -15.13
C ASP A 620 -3.67 2.74 -14.26
N ASN A 621 -2.80 3.54 -14.90
CA ASN A 621 -1.73 4.34 -14.31
C ASN A 621 -0.62 3.52 -13.63
N ILE A 622 -0.49 2.24 -13.97
CA ILE A 622 0.68 1.40 -13.70
C ILE A 622 1.41 1.22 -15.04
N GLY A 623 2.68 1.58 -15.10
CA GLY A 623 3.39 1.50 -16.38
C GLY A 623 3.64 0.05 -16.82
N ASP A 624 3.68 -0.18 -18.13
CA ASP A 624 3.93 -1.49 -18.76
C ASP A 624 5.18 -2.19 -18.20
N ALA A 625 6.16 -1.42 -17.71
CA ALA A 625 7.42 -1.91 -17.16
C ALA A 625 7.29 -2.53 -15.75
N CYS A 626 6.32 -2.08 -14.96
CA CYS A 626 6.07 -2.52 -13.59
C CYS A 626 4.69 -3.15 -13.40
N ASP A 627 3.88 -3.19 -14.46
CA ASP A 627 2.61 -3.86 -14.49
C ASP A 627 2.76 -5.37 -14.80
N GLY A 628 2.06 -6.19 -14.02
CA GLY A 628 1.95 -7.62 -14.24
C GLY A 628 1.04 -7.98 -15.42
N CYS A 629 0.19 -7.05 -15.87
CA CYS A 629 -0.81 -7.26 -16.92
C CYS A 629 -0.92 -6.08 -17.92
N PRO A 630 0.13 -5.69 -18.68
CA PRO A 630 0.24 -4.40 -19.43
C PRO A 630 -0.80 -4.06 -20.52
N THR A 631 -1.87 -4.85 -20.63
CA THR A 631 -2.94 -4.71 -21.63
C THR A 631 -4.33 -4.86 -21.00
N GLU A 632 -4.44 -4.99 -19.67
CA GLU A 632 -5.69 -5.13 -18.94
C GLU A 632 -5.69 -4.35 -17.62
N ALA A 633 -6.44 -3.25 -17.58
CA ALA A 633 -6.49 -2.36 -16.42
C ALA A 633 -6.85 -3.09 -15.12
N GLY A 634 -5.95 -3.04 -14.14
CA GLY A 634 -6.16 -3.43 -12.75
C GLY A 634 -5.28 -4.57 -12.20
N ALA A 635 -5.23 -4.60 -10.87
CA ALA A 635 -4.55 -5.54 -9.96
C ALA A 635 -4.37 -7.03 -10.30
N VAL A 636 -5.23 -7.62 -11.12
CA VAL A 636 -5.34 -9.07 -11.30
C VAL A 636 -5.69 -9.37 -12.76
N CYS A 637 -4.77 -10.00 -13.49
CA CYS A 637 -4.99 -10.35 -14.89
C CYS A 637 -6.25 -11.21 -15.04
N SER A 638 -7.10 -10.87 -16.01
CA SER A 638 -8.07 -11.83 -16.51
C SER A 638 -7.33 -12.78 -17.46
N LEU A 639 -7.43 -14.08 -17.22
CA LEU A 639 -6.80 -15.07 -18.08
C LEU A 639 -7.85 -15.81 -18.89
N LEU A 640 -7.49 -16.19 -20.11
CA LEU A 640 -8.21 -17.24 -20.81
C LEU A 640 -7.87 -18.59 -20.16
N ILE A 641 -8.85 -19.47 -20.06
CA ILE A 641 -8.66 -20.85 -19.58
C ILE A 641 -7.59 -21.56 -20.42
N LYS A 642 -7.48 -21.22 -21.71
CA LYS A 642 -6.41 -21.71 -22.58
C LYS A 642 -5.02 -21.29 -22.12
N GLU A 643 -4.85 -20.05 -21.66
CA GLU A 643 -3.56 -19.53 -21.18
C GLU A 643 -3.16 -20.20 -19.86
N ILE A 644 -4.15 -20.55 -19.03
CA ILE A 644 -3.96 -21.35 -17.82
C ILE A 644 -3.51 -22.77 -18.19
N ASN A 645 -4.14 -23.42 -19.17
CA ASN A 645 -4.01 -24.85 -19.42
C ASN A 645 -2.96 -25.24 -20.47
N ASP A 646 -2.63 -24.37 -21.42
CA ASP A 646 -1.73 -24.68 -22.54
C ASP A 646 -0.29 -24.24 -22.24
N PRO A 647 0.63 -25.18 -21.93
CA PRO A 647 2.00 -24.83 -21.56
C PRO A 647 2.80 -24.22 -22.71
N SER A 648 2.36 -24.39 -23.95
CA SER A 648 3.04 -23.82 -25.11
C SER A 648 2.92 -22.30 -25.20
N LEU A 649 1.95 -21.71 -24.49
CA LEU A 649 1.73 -20.26 -24.48
C LEU A 649 2.64 -19.51 -23.50
N GLY A 650 3.28 -20.21 -22.55
CA GLY A 650 4.16 -19.57 -21.55
C GLY A 650 3.48 -18.62 -20.57
N LYS A 651 2.14 -18.61 -20.53
CA LYS A 651 1.30 -17.71 -19.69
C LYS A 651 0.70 -18.40 -18.46
N GLN A 652 1.24 -19.54 -18.06
CA GLN A 652 0.66 -20.32 -16.97
C GLN A 652 0.89 -19.62 -15.63
N PRO A 653 -0.17 -19.43 -14.81
CA PRO A 653 -0.02 -18.90 -13.46
C PRO A 653 0.85 -19.82 -12.60
N LYS A 654 1.53 -19.24 -11.61
CA LYS A 654 2.18 -19.99 -10.54
C LYS A 654 1.12 -20.48 -9.54
N LEU A 655 1.43 -21.57 -8.86
CA LEU A 655 0.56 -22.13 -7.83
C LEU A 655 0.23 -21.04 -6.78
N ASN A 656 -1.05 -20.87 -6.46
CA ASN A 656 -1.62 -19.82 -5.59
C ASN A 656 -1.64 -18.39 -6.15
N ASP A 657 -1.36 -18.18 -7.43
CA ASP A 657 -1.64 -16.90 -8.08
C ASP A 657 -3.15 -16.63 -8.08
N ASP A 658 -3.53 -15.36 -7.95
CA ASP A 658 -4.91 -14.95 -8.17
C ASP A 658 -5.21 -14.95 -9.66
N VAL A 659 -6.31 -15.61 -10.03
CA VAL A 659 -6.75 -15.71 -11.42
C VAL A 659 -8.21 -15.31 -11.50
N THR A 660 -8.53 -14.52 -12.50
CA THR A 660 -9.91 -14.21 -12.90
C THR A 660 -10.15 -14.79 -14.28
N ILE A 661 -11.21 -15.58 -14.44
CA ILE A 661 -11.68 -16.03 -15.76
C ILE A 661 -13.05 -15.39 -16.04
N LYS A 662 -13.16 -14.69 -17.16
CA LYS A 662 -14.40 -14.02 -17.61
C LYS A 662 -15.13 -14.86 -18.66
N ASP A 663 -16.44 -14.65 -18.78
CA ASP A 663 -17.28 -15.24 -19.83
C ASP A 663 -17.23 -16.77 -19.98
N ALA A 664 -16.98 -17.48 -18.87
CA ALA A 664 -16.91 -18.93 -18.89
C ALA A 664 -18.32 -19.55 -18.78
N VAL A 665 -18.63 -20.53 -19.62
CA VAL A 665 -19.92 -21.23 -19.63
C VAL A 665 -19.86 -22.43 -18.70
N VAL A 666 -20.79 -22.55 -17.75
CA VAL A 666 -20.97 -23.73 -16.90
C VAL A 666 -21.42 -24.92 -17.75
N ILE A 667 -20.58 -25.94 -17.86
CA ILE A 667 -20.82 -27.14 -18.69
C ILE A 667 -21.26 -28.36 -17.88
N ALA A 668 -20.93 -28.41 -16.59
CA ALA A 668 -21.38 -29.45 -15.66
C ALA A 668 -21.29 -28.96 -14.21
N ILE A 669 -22.18 -29.47 -13.34
CA ILE A 669 -22.22 -29.13 -11.91
C ILE A 669 -22.13 -30.41 -11.10
N ARG A 670 -21.18 -30.46 -10.16
CA ARG A 670 -20.92 -31.64 -9.34
C ARG A 670 -21.76 -31.61 -8.05
N PRO A 671 -22.61 -32.62 -7.76
CA PRO A 671 -23.62 -32.53 -6.70
C PRO A 671 -23.23 -33.11 -5.32
N ARG A 672 -21.94 -33.26 -4.97
CA ARG A 672 -21.49 -34.02 -3.76
C ARG A 672 -20.41 -33.29 -2.94
N SER A 673 -20.02 -33.87 -1.79
CA SER A 673 -19.15 -33.34 -0.69
C SER A 673 -17.70 -32.93 -1.05
N ASN A 674 -17.44 -32.65 -2.32
CA ASN A 674 -16.29 -31.94 -2.88
C ASN A 674 -16.88 -31.10 -4.04
N TYR A 675 -17.76 -30.16 -3.68
CA TYR A 675 -18.59 -29.41 -4.61
C TYR A 675 -17.73 -28.53 -5.53
N GLY A 676 -18.26 -28.33 -6.72
CA GLY A 676 -17.66 -27.50 -7.74
C GLY A 676 -18.40 -27.63 -9.05
N PHE A 677 -17.94 -26.90 -10.05
CA PHE A 677 -18.53 -26.90 -11.38
C PHE A 677 -17.45 -26.77 -12.44
N PHE A 678 -17.74 -27.29 -13.62
CA PHE A 678 -16.87 -27.25 -14.77
C PHE A 678 -17.31 -26.11 -15.67
N VAL A 679 -16.35 -25.34 -16.14
CA VAL A 679 -16.58 -24.23 -17.06
C VAL A 679 -15.74 -24.36 -18.32
N ARG A 680 -16.18 -23.73 -19.42
CA ARG A 680 -15.34 -23.56 -20.60
C ARG A 680 -15.58 -22.23 -21.31
N GLN A 681 -14.59 -21.74 -22.03
CA GLN A 681 -14.69 -20.55 -22.89
C GLN A 681 -14.85 -20.89 -24.38
N GLY A 682 -14.54 -22.13 -24.78
CA GLY A 682 -14.70 -22.59 -26.16
C GLY A 682 -14.62 -24.12 -26.27
N LYS A 683 -14.70 -24.65 -27.50
CA LYS A 683 -14.72 -26.09 -27.79
C LYS A 683 -13.36 -26.66 -28.23
N ASN A 684 -12.31 -25.85 -28.23
CA ASN A 684 -10.98 -26.32 -28.58
C ASN A 684 -10.30 -26.97 -27.36
N PRO A 685 -9.21 -27.72 -27.58
CA PRO A 685 -8.39 -28.21 -26.47
C PRO A 685 -7.91 -27.05 -25.57
N HIS A 686 -7.69 -27.35 -24.29
CA HIS A 686 -7.25 -26.46 -23.21
C HIS A 686 -8.26 -25.41 -22.76
N GLU A 687 -9.47 -25.36 -23.31
CA GLU A 687 -10.45 -24.29 -23.00
C GLU A 687 -11.45 -24.61 -21.88
N ALA A 688 -11.25 -25.67 -21.07
CA ALA A 688 -12.11 -26.03 -19.94
C ALA A 688 -11.36 -26.12 -18.60
N LEU A 689 -12.02 -25.77 -17.50
CA LEU A 689 -11.43 -25.73 -16.16
C LEU A 689 -12.44 -26.19 -15.10
N PHE A 690 -11.95 -26.75 -14.00
CA PHE A 690 -12.75 -27.03 -12.82
C PHE A 690 -12.67 -25.89 -11.81
N VAL A 691 -13.80 -25.53 -11.21
CA VAL A 691 -13.90 -24.55 -10.12
C VAL A 691 -14.33 -25.30 -8.86
N PHE A 692 -13.45 -25.33 -7.86
CA PHE A 692 -13.66 -26.02 -6.59
C PHE A 692 -14.27 -25.09 -5.54
N THR A 693 -15.49 -25.40 -5.09
CA THR A 693 -16.25 -24.60 -4.10
C THR A 693 -16.28 -25.26 -2.71
N GLY A 694 -15.40 -26.23 -2.46
CA GLY A 694 -15.31 -26.91 -1.16
C GLY A 694 -16.56 -27.71 -0.83
N ASN A 695 -17.21 -27.40 0.30
CA ASN A 695 -18.43 -28.07 0.75
C ASN A 695 -19.72 -27.28 0.43
N THR A 696 -19.61 -26.22 -0.37
CA THR A 696 -20.74 -25.32 -0.68
C THR A 696 -21.32 -25.62 -2.06
N VAL A 697 -22.65 -25.61 -2.16
CA VAL A 697 -23.34 -25.74 -3.44
C VAL A 697 -22.91 -24.58 -4.34
N PRO A 698 -22.59 -24.82 -5.63
CA PRO A 698 -22.23 -23.74 -6.54
C PRO A 698 -23.34 -22.69 -6.69
N GLU A 699 -23.11 -21.54 -6.08
CA GLU A 699 -23.96 -20.35 -6.08
C GLU A 699 -23.10 -19.16 -6.51
N ASP A 700 -23.71 -18.15 -7.14
CA ASP A 700 -23.05 -16.85 -7.32
C ASP A 700 -23.01 -16.06 -6.01
N ASP A 701 -22.29 -14.95 -6.00
CA ASP A 701 -22.12 -14.10 -4.81
C ASP A 701 -23.45 -13.50 -4.30
N GLY A 702 -24.50 -13.53 -5.13
CA GLY A 702 -25.87 -13.15 -4.78
C GLY A 702 -26.72 -14.30 -4.20
N GLY A 703 -26.16 -15.49 -4.03
CA GLY A 703 -26.85 -16.69 -3.56
C GLY A 703 -27.72 -17.38 -4.63
N VAL A 704 -27.54 -17.04 -5.90
CA VAL A 704 -28.25 -17.69 -7.02
C VAL A 704 -27.54 -18.98 -7.38
N LYS A 705 -28.25 -20.10 -7.27
CA LYS A 705 -27.73 -21.41 -7.71
C LYS A 705 -27.39 -21.39 -9.19
N LEU A 706 -26.16 -21.79 -9.49
CA LEU A 706 -25.70 -21.93 -10.86
C LEU A 706 -26.43 -23.10 -11.53
N VAL A 707 -26.70 -22.96 -12.83
CA VAL A 707 -27.20 -24.05 -13.69
C VAL A 707 -26.32 -24.21 -14.92
N VAL A 708 -26.36 -25.41 -15.53
CA VAL A 708 -25.66 -25.67 -16.79
C VAL A 708 -26.16 -24.70 -17.87
N GLY A 709 -25.22 -24.08 -18.59
CA GLY A 709 -25.48 -23.03 -19.57
C GLY A 709 -25.44 -21.61 -19.00
N ASP A 710 -25.21 -21.42 -17.70
CA ASP A 710 -24.91 -20.09 -17.17
C ASP A 710 -23.54 -19.60 -17.62
N LYS A 711 -23.42 -18.29 -17.83
CA LYS A 711 -22.15 -17.60 -18.04
C LYS A 711 -21.71 -17.00 -16.72
N VAL A 712 -20.45 -17.18 -16.37
CA VAL A 712 -19.89 -16.72 -15.10
C VAL A 712 -18.55 -16.03 -15.30
N THR A 713 -18.28 -15.07 -14.42
CA THR A 713 -16.92 -14.63 -14.09
C THR A 713 -16.54 -15.26 -12.76
N VAL A 714 -15.38 -15.89 -12.69
CA VAL A 714 -14.90 -16.58 -11.50
C VAL A 714 -13.51 -16.06 -11.16
N SER A 715 -13.32 -15.64 -9.91
CA SER A 715 -12.01 -15.26 -9.38
C SER A 715 -11.65 -16.14 -8.18
N GLY A 716 -10.39 -16.55 -8.11
CA GLY A 716 -9.88 -17.41 -7.04
C GLY A 716 -8.40 -17.70 -7.20
N LYS A 717 -7.91 -18.75 -6.55
CA LYS A 717 -6.52 -19.16 -6.59
C LYS A 717 -6.30 -20.25 -7.63
N TYR A 718 -5.28 -20.09 -8.47
CA TYR A 718 -4.82 -21.17 -9.35
C TYR A 718 -4.25 -22.32 -8.52
N ASP A 719 -4.76 -23.53 -8.75
CA ASP A 719 -4.36 -24.74 -8.05
C ASP A 719 -4.27 -25.93 -9.02
N VAL A 720 -3.49 -26.94 -8.64
CA VAL A 720 -3.35 -28.20 -9.37
C VAL A 720 -3.53 -29.34 -8.38
N PHE A 721 -4.68 -30.01 -8.45
CA PHE A 721 -5.00 -31.13 -7.57
C PHE A 721 -4.97 -32.45 -8.35
N SER A 722 -4.05 -33.34 -8.00
CA SER A 722 -3.90 -34.66 -8.66
C SER A 722 -3.75 -34.60 -10.18
N ASP A 723 -3.00 -33.61 -10.68
CA ASP A 723 -2.79 -33.26 -12.11
C ASP A 723 -3.96 -32.50 -12.77
N GLN A 724 -5.11 -32.33 -12.10
CA GLN A 724 -6.21 -31.52 -12.59
C GLN A 724 -5.98 -30.04 -12.24
N ARG A 725 -5.88 -29.20 -13.26
CA ARG A 725 -5.85 -27.73 -13.10
C ARG A 725 -7.22 -27.22 -12.70
N GLN A 726 -7.26 -26.34 -11.69
CA GLN A 726 -8.51 -25.82 -11.14
C GLN A 726 -8.35 -24.40 -10.59
N ILE A 727 -9.49 -23.75 -10.35
CA ILE A 727 -9.58 -22.58 -9.45
C ILE A 727 -10.08 -23.09 -8.10
N ALA A 728 -9.28 -22.87 -7.06
CA ALA A 728 -9.62 -23.16 -5.67
C ALA A 728 -9.69 -21.85 -4.87
N ASN A 729 -10.07 -21.92 -3.57
CA ASN A 729 -10.20 -20.75 -2.70
C ASN A 729 -10.94 -19.59 -3.38
N VAL A 730 -12.10 -19.92 -3.96
CA VAL A 730 -12.88 -19.01 -4.79
C VAL A 730 -13.22 -17.75 -4.00
N LYS A 731 -12.87 -16.59 -4.57
CA LYS A 731 -13.11 -15.26 -3.99
C LYS A 731 -14.45 -14.69 -4.43
N SER A 732 -14.80 -14.87 -5.70
CA SER A 732 -16.03 -14.37 -6.28
C SER A 732 -16.52 -15.26 -7.41
N ILE A 733 -17.83 -15.44 -7.48
CA ILE A 733 -18.55 -16.04 -8.61
C ILE A 733 -19.65 -15.07 -8.99
N VAL A 734 -19.55 -14.47 -10.17
CA VAL A 734 -20.58 -13.57 -10.68
C VAL A 734 -21.25 -14.21 -11.88
N LYS A 735 -22.55 -14.49 -11.78
CA LYS A 735 -23.35 -14.91 -12.93
C LYS A 735 -23.58 -13.71 -13.86
N THR A 736 -22.99 -13.76 -15.05
CA THR A 736 -23.06 -12.69 -16.05
C THR A 736 -24.14 -12.93 -17.11
N GLY A 737 -24.70 -14.14 -17.19
CA GLY A 737 -25.77 -14.45 -18.13
C GLY A 737 -26.20 -15.93 -18.12
N SER A 738 -27.06 -16.28 -19.06
CA SER A 738 -27.56 -17.66 -19.26
C SER A 738 -27.65 -18.01 -20.75
N GLY A 739 -27.84 -19.29 -21.06
CA GLY A 739 -27.99 -19.78 -22.45
C GLY A 739 -26.67 -19.97 -23.21
N GLY A 740 -25.55 -20.11 -22.50
CA GLY A 740 -24.27 -20.50 -23.07
C GLY A 740 -24.29 -21.92 -23.64
N ASP A 741 -23.46 -22.18 -24.65
CA ASP A 741 -23.36 -23.50 -25.27
C ASP A 741 -22.65 -24.48 -24.32
N ALA A 742 -23.42 -25.37 -23.71
CA ALA A 742 -22.94 -26.48 -22.87
C ALA A 742 -23.01 -27.85 -23.58
N SER A 743 -23.09 -27.88 -24.91
CA SER A 743 -23.11 -29.14 -25.68
C SER A 743 -21.73 -29.83 -25.70
N PRO A 744 -21.66 -31.17 -25.74
CA PRO A 744 -20.39 -31.87 -25.71
C PRO A 744 -19.57 -31.64 -26.99
N VAL A 745 -18.25 -31.76 -26.88
CA VAL A 745 -17.31 -31.75 -28.02
C VAL A 745 -17.11 -33.17 -28.55
N ASP A 746 -17.24 -33.36 -29.86
CA ASP A 746 -16.97 -34.66 -30.49
C ASP A 746 -15.47 -34.94 -30.54
N ILE A 747 -15.03 -36.02 -29.89
CA ILE A 747 -13.64 -36.50 -29.88
C ILE A 747 -13.57 -38.00 -30.20
N LYS A 748 -12.35 -38.51 -30.37
CA LYS A 748 -12.05 -39.93 -30.52
C LYS A 748 -11.45 -40.52 -29.25
N THR A 749 -11.58 -41.82 -29.03
CA THR A 749 -10.97 -42.47 -27.84
C THR A 749 -9.45 -42.30 -27.78
N LYS A 750 -8.82 -42.19 -28.95
CA LYS A 750 -7.39 -41.91 -29.09
C LYS A 750 -6.97 -40.51 -28.58
N ASP A 751 -7.90 -39.56 -28.48
CA ASP A 751 -7.61 -38.18 -28.08
C ASP A 751 -7.46 -38.05 -26.56
N LEU A 752 -7.93 -39.05 -25.81
CA LEU A 752 -7.79 -39.18 -24.35
C LEU A 752 -6.62 -40.08 -23.94
N GLN A 753 -5.71 -40.41 -24.87
CA GLN A 753 -4.56 -41.26 -24.57
C GLN A 753 -3.43 -40.43 -23.96
N PRO A 754 -2.68 -40.96 -22.98
CA PRO A 754 -1.49 -40.29 -22.47
C PRO A 754 -0.44 -40.20 -23.58
N SER A 755 -0.20 -39.00 -24.13
CA SER A 755 0.93 -38.74 -25.02
C SER A 755 1.86 -37.72 -24.39
N SER A 756 3.17 -37.91 -24.58
CA SER A 756 4.20 -36.98 -24.12
C SER A 756 4.19 -35.62 -24.83
N ALA A 757 3.32 -35.42 -25.83
CA ALA A 757 3.26 -34.21 -26.66
C ALA A 757 1.91 -33.46 -26.61
N SER A 758 0.86 -34.01 -25.97
CA SER A 758 -0.50 -33.44 -25.97
C SER A 758 -1.08 -33.21 -24.58
N GLY A 759 -0.21 -33.00 -23.57
CA GLY A 759 -0.55 -32.98 -22.15
C GLY A 759 -1.91 -32.33 -21.85
N ASP A 760 -2.73 -32.98 -21.02
CA ASP A 760 -3.98 -32.49 -20.41
C ASP A 760 -5.01 -31.76 -21.31
N SER A 761 -4.89 -31.87 -22.63
CA SER A 761 -5.55 -30.93 -23.56
C SER A 761 -7.08 -31.02 -23.59
N TRP A 762 -7.66 -32.16 -23.20
CA TRP A 762 -9.12 -32.32 -23.09
C TRP A 762 -9.62 -32.38 -21.65
N SER A 763 -8.75 -32.19 -20.66
CA SER A 763 -9.15 -32.22 -19.26
C SER A 763 -10.20 -31.19 -18.94
N ASN A 764 -11.10 -31.52 -18.01
CA ASN A 764 -12.25 -30.74 -17.59
C ASN A 764 -13.33 -30.54 -18.67
N HIS A 765 -13.11 -30.93 -19.94
CA HIS A 765 -14.11 -30.75 -20.99
C HIS A 765 -15.27 -31.73 -20.86
N LEU A 766 -16.46 -31.27 -21.27
CA LEU A 766 -17.58 -32.13 -21.61
C LEU A 766 -17.43 -32.61 -23.06
N VAL A 767 -17.23 -33.91 -23.23
CA VAL A 767 -16.93 -34.52 -24.53
C VAL A 767 -17.93 -35.62 -24.87
N ARG A 768 -17.96 -36.01 -26.14
CA ARG A 768 -18.76 -37.09 -26.69
C ARG A 768 -17.90 -37.95 -27.60
N VAL A 769 -17.93 -39.26 -27.36
CA VAL A 769 -17.35 -40.27 -28.26
C VAL A 769 -18.49 -41.02 -28.93
N GLN A 770 -18.41 -41.20 -30.25
CA GLN A 770 -19.49 -41.79 -31.04
C GLN A 770 -19.11 -43.18 -31.54
N THR A 771 -20.10 -44.06 -31.65
CA THR A 771 -19.96 -45.42 -32.20
C THR A 771 -18.89 -46.22 -31.48
N VAL A 772 -19.12 -46.49 -30.19
CA VAL A 772 -18.16 -47.20 -29.34
C VAL A 772 -18.68 -48.56 -28.90
N GLN A 773 -17.76 -49.47 -28.63
CA GLN A 773 -18.08 -50.76 -28.04
C GLN A 773 -17.33 -50.93 -26.71
N VAL A 774 -18.01 -51.48 -25.71
CA VAL A 774 -17.40 -51.91 -24.45
C VAL A 774 -16.53 -53.13 -24.70
N LYS A 775 -15.24 -53.02 -24.41
CA LYS A 775 -14.24 -54.04 -24.75
C LYS A 775 -13.82 -54.89 -23.56
N ALA A 776 -13.73 -54.30 -22.38
CA ALA A 776 -13.28 -54.97 -21.16
C ALA A 776 -13.72 -54.16 -19.94
N TYR A 777 -13.75 -54.81 -18.78
CA TYR A 777 -13.75 -54.11 -17.49
C TYR A 777 -12.32 -53.82 -17.05
N VAL A 778 -12.14 -52.81 -16.20
CA VAL A 778 -10.87 -52.54 -15.55
C VAL A 778 -10.71 -53.52 -14.37
N ASP A 779 -9.63 -54.31 -14.35
CA ASP A 779 -9.34 -55.26 -13.26
C ASP A 779 -8.81 -54.51 -12.04
N GLN A 780 -9.72 -53.94 -11.24
CA GLN A 780 -9.44 -53.38 -9.92
C GLN A 780 -10.56 -53.77 -8.95
N ALA A 781 -10.17 -54.17 -7.73
CA ALA A 781 -11.12 -54.38 -6.66
C ALA A 781 -11.72 -53.02 -6.27
N ASN A 782 -13.03 -52.86 -6.53
CA ASN A 782 -13.93 -51.83 -6.01
C ASN A 782 -14.19 -50.56 -6.85
N ASN A 783 -14.20 -50.60 -8.20
CA ASN A 783 -14.66 -49.47 -9.03
C ASN A 783 -15.43 -49.95 -10.28
N ASP A 784 -16.55 -49.30 -10.62
CA ASP A 784 -17.40 -49.60 -11.78
C ASP A 784 -16.85 -49.04 -13.11
N TRP A 785 -15.64 -49.45 -13.48
CA TRP A 785 -14.93 -48.92 -14.66
C TRP A 785 -14.89 -49.91 -15.83
N PHE A 786 -15.00 -49.38 -17.05
CA PHE A 786 -14.89 -50.17 -18.28
C PHE A 786 -14.20 -49.42 -19.41
N TRP A 787 -13.64 -50.17 -20.35
CA TRP A 787 -12.95 -49.66 -21.52
C TRP A 787 -13.87 -49.62 -22.74
N ILE A 788 -13.89 -48.48 -23.45
CA ILE A 788 -14.57 -48.29 -24.73
C ILE A 788 -13.57 -48.01 -25.86
N SER A 789 -13.89 -48.39 -27.09
CA SER A 789 -13.12 -48.03 -28.31
C SER A 789 -14.07 -47.73 -29.48
N ASP A 790 -13.72 -46.74 -30.31
CA ASP A 790 -14.43 -46.31 -31.52
C ASP A 790 -13.83 -46.85 -32.83
N ASP A 791 -12.78 -47.67 -32.74
CA ASP A 791 -12.00 -48.14 -33.89
C ASP A 791 -11.91 -49.68 -33.98
N GLY A 792 -12.65 -50.39 -33.13
CA GLY A 792 -12.79 -51.84 -33.17
C GLY A 792 -11.61 -52.62 -32.57
N ASN A 793 -10.53 -51.96 -32.17
CA ASN A 793 -9.33 -52.59 -31.63
C ASN A 793 -9.56 -53.24 -30.25
N ALA A 794 -8.75 -54.25 -29.91
CA ALA A 794 -8.79 -54.92 -28.62
C ALA A 794 -8.01 -54.11 -27.56
N CYS A 795 -8.54 -54.01 -26.34
CA CYS A 795 -7.86 -53.32 -25.23
C CYS A 795 -6.87 -54.28 -24.54
N THR A 796 -5.58 -53.99 -24.63
CA THR A 796 -4.53 -54.71 -23.87
C THR A 796 -3.72 -53.71 -23.05
N GLY A 797 -3.54 -54.00 -21.76
CA GLY A 797 -3.50 -53.02 -20.67
C GLY A 797 -2.30 -52.07 -20.52
N THR A 798 -1.58 -51.66 -21.57
CA THR A 798 -0.54 -50.61 -21.42
C THR A 798 -0.44 -49.57 -22.54
N SER A 799 -1.27 -49.60 -23.60
CA SER A 799 -1.60 -48.49 -24.55
C SER A 799 -1.93 -49.00 -25.97
N PRO A 800 -3.20 -49.37 -26.24
CA PRO A 800 -3.87 -49.13 -27.54
C PRO A 800 -5.31 -48.56 -27.33
N PRO A 801 -6.03 -48.09 -28.38
CA PRO A 801 -6.86 -46.87 -28.45
C PRO A 801 -8.23 -46.95 -27.72
N CYS A 802 -8.21 -47.32 -26.44
CA CYS A 802 -9.38 -47.42 -25.59
C CYS A 802 -9.42 -46.30 -24.55
N THR A 803 -10.60 -45.74 -24.32
CA THR A 803 -10.84 -44.77 -23.24
C THR A 803 -11.48 -45.48 -22.07
N GLN A 804 -11.02 -45.15 -20.87
CA GLN A 804 -11.64 -45.62 -19.64
C GLN A 804 -12.88 -44.77 -19.36
N VAL A 805 -14.02 -45.41 -19.14
CA VAL A 805 -15.25 -44.78 -18.71
C VAL A 805 -15.46 -45.12 -17.24
N GLY A 806 -15.75 -44.11 -16.45
CA GLY A 806 -16.12 -44.24 -15.05
C GLY A 806 -17.32 -43.38 -14.72
N ASP A 807 -17.70 -43.38 -13.46
CA ASP A 807 -18.92 -42.75 -12.96
C ASP A 807 -18.64 -41.88 -11.73
N PHE A 808 -17.39 -41.47 -11.51
CA PHE A 808 -17.00 -40.62 -10.39
C PHE A 808 -17.84 -39.34 -10.28
N PHE A 809 -18.22 -38.77 -11.43
CA PHE A 809 -19.11 -37.63 -11.48
C PHE A 809 -20.53 -37.98 -11.01
N TYR A 810 -21.04 -39.12 -11.46
CA TYR A 810 -22.35 -39.64 -11.11
C TYR A 810 -22.43 -39.99 -9.63
N ASP A 811 -21.40 -40.68 -9.10
CA ASP A 811 -21.47 -41.19 -7.74
C ASP A 811 -20.26 -41.19 -6.78
N GLY A 812 -19.15 -40.59 -7.16
CA GLY A 812 -18.01 -40.48 -6.26
C GLY A 812 -17.28 -41.80 -6.01
N LEU A 813 -17.26 -42.71 -6.98
CA LEU A 813 -16.63 -44.05 -6.92
C LEU A 813 -17.32 -44.99 -5.93
N LYS A 814 -18.66 -45.01 -5.87
CA LYS A 814 -19.31 -46.11 -5.15
C LYS A 814 -19.29 -47.33 -6.06
N ASP A 815 -18.85 -48.45 -5.50
CA ASP A 815 -18.94 -49.75 -6.14
C ASP A 815 -20.38 -50.26 -5.99
N ASP A 816 -21.28 -49.81 -6.88
CA ASP A 816 -22.71 -50.13 -6.84
C ASP A 816 -23.22 -50.89 -8.09
N GLY A 817 -22.30 -51.22 -9.00
CA GLY A 817 -22.56 -51.90 -10.26
C GLY A 817 -23.04 -50.96 -11.37
N LYS A 818 -22.83 -49.64 -11.24
CA LYS A 818 -23.32 -48.65 -12.21
C LYS A 818 -22.20 -47.80 -12.83
N PRO A 819 -22.40 -47.36 -14.09
CA PRO A 819 -23.51 -47.70 -14.97
C PRO A 819 -23.44 -49.18 -15.43
N ALA A 820 -24.59 -49.86 -15.34
CA ALA A 820 -24.67 -51.29 -15.62
C ALA A 820 -24.45 -51.54 -17.11
N THR A 821 -23.33 -52.16 -17.46
CA THR A 821 -22.95 -52.47 -18.84
C THR A 821 -22.49 -53.93 -18.97
N SER A 822 -22.13 -54.38 -20.17
CA SER A 822 -21.48 -55.68 -20.41
C SER A 822 -20.50 -55.61 -21.59
N VAL A 823 -19.45 -56.42 -21.54
CA VAL A 823 -18.48 -56.53 -22.64
C VAL A 823 -19.21 -56.92 -23.92
N GLY A 824 -18.97 -56.17 -25.00
CA GLY A 824 -19.63 -56.32 -26.30
C GLY A 824 -20.80 -55.36 -26.54
N THR A 825 -21.28 -54.66 -25.49
CA THR A 825 -22.34 -53.64 -25.62
C THR A 825 -21.85 -52.51 -26.54
N ASN A 826 -22.70 -52.10 -27.49
CA ASN A 826 -22.45 -50.94 -28.34
C ASN A 826 -23.21 -49.74 -27.79
N TYR A 827 -22.58 -48.59 -27.84
CA TYR A 827 -23.21 -47.30 -27.59
C TYR A 827 -23.05 -46.44 -28.84
N SER A 828 -24.15 -45.87 -29.33
CA SER A 828 -24.13 -44.87 -30.38
C SER A 828 -23.37 -43.62 -29.93
N GLN A 829 -23.47 -43.25 -28.65
CA GLN A 829 -22.72 -42.13 -28.05
C GLN A 829 -22.43 -42.39 -26.57
N VAL A 830 -21.24 -41.99 -26.10
CA VAL A 830 -20.89 -41.86 -24.69
C VAL A 830 -20.49 -40.41 -24.42
N ILE A 831 -21.16 -39.77 -23.46
CA ILE A 831 -20.91 -38.38 -23.07
C ILE A 831 -20.31 -38.35 -21.66
N GLY A 832 -19.36 -37.46 -21.39
CA GLY A 832 -18.81 -37.37 -20.05
C GLY A 832 -17.85 -36.19 -19.88
N ILE A 833 -17.50 -35.94 -18.63
CA ILE A 833 -16.44 -34.99 -18.27
C ILE A 833 -15.12 -35.74 -18.29
N VAL A 834 -14.11 -35.16 -18.95
CA VAL A 834 -12.76 -35.72 -18.94
C VAL A 834 -12.11 -35.38 -17.60
N ASN A 835 -11.76 -36.41 -16.84
CA ASN A 835 -11.09 -36.28 -15.56
C ASN A 835 -9.62 -36.71 -15.71
N ALA A 836 -8.71 -35.91 -15.17
CA ALA A 836 -7.28 -36.17 -15.18
C ALA A 836 -6.83 -36.53 -13.77
N TYR A 837 -6.25 -37.73 -13.61
CA TYR A 837 -5.74 -38.20 -12.33
C TYR A 837 -4.45 -39.01 -12.52
N GLN A 838 -3.34 -38.56 -11.91
CA GLN A 838 -2.04 -39.26 -11.98
C GLN A 838 -1.64 -39.62 -13.42
N LYS A 839 -1.78 -38.67 -14.35
CA LYS A 839 -1.55 -38.82 -15.80
C LYS A 839 -2.44 -39.85 -16.52
N THR A 840 -3.58 -40.23 -15.93
CA THR A 840 -4.62 -41.05 -16.55
C THR A 840 -5.83 -40.18 -16.86
N TYR A 841 -6.46 -40.38 -18.02
CA TYR A 841 -7.64 -39.63 -18.45
C TYR A 841 -8.85 -40.55 -18.54
N THR A 842 -9.86 -40.30 -17.70
CA THR A 842 -11.12 -41.03 -17.72
C THR A 842 -12.24 -40.15 -18.28
N LEU A 843 -13.20 -40.79 -18.92
CA LEU A 843 -14.45 -40.16 -19.33
C LEU A 843 -15.50 -40.47 -18.27
N ASP A 844 -15.77 -39.51 -17.39
CA ASP A 844 -16.70 -39.68 -16.28
C ASP A 844 -18.12 -39.30 -16.71
N VAL A 845 -19.02 -40.29 -16.78
CA VAL A 845 -20.43 -40.05 -17.12
C VAL A 845 -21.11 -39.29 -15.98
N ARG A 846 -22.03 -38.39 -16.33
CA ARG A 846 -22.75 -37.60 -15.32
C ARG A 846 -23.99 -38.32 -14.81
N THR A 847 -24.60 -39.14 -15.67
CA THR A 847 -25.77 -39.97 -15.39
C THR A 847 -25.80 -41.16 -16.35
N ASP A 848 -26.66 -42.16 -16.07
CA ASP A 848 -26.92 -43.28 -17.00
C ASP A 848 -27.39 -42.80 -18.39
N ALA A 849 -28.00 -41.61 -18.50
CA ALA A 849 -28.47 -41.06 -19.78
C ALA A 849 -27.34 -40.61 -20.72
N ASP A 850 -26.11 -40.50 -20.20
CA ASP A 850 -24.93 -40.19 -21.02
C ASP A 850 -24.39 -41.42 -21.78
N LEU A 851 -24.90 -42.62 -21.49
CA LEU A 851 -24.63 -43.85 -22.23
C LEU A 851 -25.80 -44.15 -23.18
N ILE A 852 -25.66 -43.80 -24.45
CA ILE A 852 -26.73 -43.90 -25.45
C ILE A 852 -26.52 -45.16 -26.29
N PRO A 853 -27.40 -46.18 -26.20
CA PRO A 853 -27.27 -47.45 -26.94
C PRO A 853 -27.20 -47.31 -28.46
#